data_AF-A0A925D7S2-F1
#
_entry.id   AF-A0A925D7S2-F1
#
_cell.length_a   1.000
_cell.length_b   1.000
_cell.length_c   1.000
_cell.angle_alpha   90.00
_cell.angle_beta   90.00
_cell.angle_gamma   90.00
#
_symmetry.space_group_name_H-M   'P 1'
#
loop_
_entity.id
_entity.type
_entity.pdbx_description
1 polymer ?
#
loop_
_entity_poly.entity_id
_entity_poly.type
_entity_poly.pdbx_seq_one_letter_code
_entity_poly.pdbx_strand_id
1 'polypeptide(L)'
;FLLKDSAAAEKTLKRIYRSSEVFKESPDALAEKWQARIATALTGEKGISALERDVNLSQSLRFPMMALRELAAVQQINGNHTDALDSWRRIHLTTSNYIGFAPSIDAAAINRLIQELPAENVASVPAVTFVDAEHPTAEFDLADAATLARSYDIGQNYWNFALSANQGQEFESLEFACDIEQLELRYGGQFDCWAMVAEQGNTRKGIGTMSWPNGKPVGRDKITQKLSIEPGTGLVHFSAGTWKDKFKVHGVKVTATFRPRAKDAALVSKPVPGFIFHTEFLPKGGSITLNGQPYGNESTSHNMTPGRCLFDYVHPKLKEPRKFALDLLPGANYSLFLNLDSPLTGELTNLRGFQATYGPSANVVTMRDGRSLVAWCDGGLRFSTSDDLVTWSKQTAMPDSELFNENYNCLCPTLYVAKDGTIWVAYYSNQLDVDQLNSGGYRLFLRSSKDGREWSAARPLKLALSGWPPGNVQLLDGPDNKTWMLYRMQCAVADSPADIVEFKDLEVPLTSEQRSHARNPQATLDGAGRVHLVWDHFGQMLYYSRRDAEGHWSEPIEIAEKGQRSSNPQLIIRNDQLALIHDSNQSAFLRRGTLRAGVLKFGQPLKIAPHTAPLLSTTPLITTDGRVVFLCGQDTVWKQAGSIQALLNE
;
A
#
# COMPACT_ATOMS: atom_id res chain seq x y z
N PHE A 1 -4.10 22.38 12.36
CA PHE A 1 -4.03 23.86 12.50
C PHE A 1 -5.41 24.54 12.58
N LEU A 2 -6.52 23.91 12.11
CA LEU A 2 -7.87 24.49 12.13
C LEU A 2 -8.76 24.13 13.36
N LEU A 3 -8.21 23.43 14.36
CA LEU A 3 -9.00 22.84 15.47
C LEU A 3 -8.55 23.33 16.86
N LYS A 4 -8.14 24.60 16.99
CA LYS A 4 -7.83 25.19 18.31
C LYS A 4 -9.06 25.75 19.04
N ASP A 5 -10.21 25.73 18.39
CA ASP A 5 -11.45 26.34 18.86
C ASP A 5 -12.60 25.34 18.60
N SER A 6 -13.34 24.98 19.64
CA SER A 6 -14.47 24.05 19.57
C SER A 6 -15.56 24.57 18.62
N ALA A 7 -15.77 25.88 18.56
CA ALA A 7 -16.70 26.49 17.61
C ALA A 7 -16.17 26.39 16.17
N ALA A 8 -14.85 26.44 15.95
CA ALA A 8 -14.25 26.25 14.64
C ALA A 8 -14.25 24.79 14.18
N ALA A 9 -14.05 23.84 15.10
CA ALA A 9 -14.20 22.41 14.86
C ALA A 9 -15.65 22.06 14.50
N GLU A 10 -16.60 22.53 15.30
CA GLU A 10 -18.04 22.36 15.06
C GLU A 10 -18.46 23.00 13.74
N LYS A 11 -17.98 24.21 13.43
CA LYS A 11 -18.23 24.89 12.15
C LYS A 11 -17.61 24.14 10.97
N THR A 12 -16.45 23.52 11.14
CA THR A 12 -15.78 22.72 10.11
C THR A 12 -16.53 21.41 9.86
N LEU A 13 -16.96 20.72 10.91
CA LEU A 13 -17.83 19.54 10.83
C LEU A 13 -19.17 19.89 10.17
N LYS A 14 -19.84 20.96 10.62
CA LYS A 14 -21.06 21.48 9.98
C LYS A 14 -20.86 21.89 8.52
N ARG A 15 -19.64 22.30 8.13
CA ARG A 15 -19.31 22.68 6.73
C ARG A 15 -19.04 21.46 5.85
N ILE A 16 -18.35 20.44 6.38
CA ILE A 16 -18.05 19.18 5.68
C ILE A 16 -19.34 18.38 5.42
N TYR A 17 -20.32 18.46 6.32
CA TYR A 17 -21.51 17.60 6.29
C TYR A 17 -22.83 18.32 5.95
N ARG A 18 -22.78 19.49 5.28
CA ARG A 18 -23.95 20.36 4.98
C ARG A 18 -25.13 19.67 4.26
N SER A 19 -24.93 18.51 3.63
CA SER A 19 -25.96 17.79 2.89
C SER A 19 -26.57 16.59 3.65
N SER A 20 -26.06 16.22 4.82
CA SER A 20 -26.58 15.06 5.57
C SER A 20 -27.54 15.49 6.68
N GLU A 21 -28.78 14.98 6.66
CA GLU A 21 -29.78 15.12 7.74
C GLU A 21 -29.30 14.62 9.12
N VAL A 22 -28.12 13.96 9.17
CA VAL A 22 -27.57 13.22 10.32
C VAL A 22 -27.02 14.14 11.43
N PHE A 23 -26.65 15.39 11.15
CA PHE A 23 -25.99 16.31 12.10
C PHE A 23 -26.83 17.55 12.45
N LYS A 24 -28.15 17.39 12.66
CA LYS A 24 -29.00 18.43 13.27
C LYS A 24 -28.78 18.56 14.80
N GLU A 25 -28.20 17.53 15.42
CA GLU A 25 -27.89 17.45 16.86
C GLU A 25 -26.43 17.91 17.13
N SER A 26 -26.12 18.38 18.34
CA SER A 26 -24.74 18.73 18.72
C SER A 26 -23.85 17.47 18.81
N PRO A 27 -22.52 17.58 18.63
CA PRO A 27 -21.61 16.43 18.76
C PRO A 27 -21.77 15.66 20.09
N ASP A 28 -22.01 16.38 21.19
CA ASP A 28 -22.24 15.76 22.51
C ASP A 28 -23.55 14.98 22.57
N ALA A 29 -24.64 15.53 22.02
CA ALA A 29 -25.94 14.84 21.96
C ALA A 29 -25.89 13.59 21.06
N LEU A 30 -25.14 13.67 19.94
CA LEU A 30 -24.83 12.50 19.12
C LEU A 30 -24.02 11.47 19.92
N ALA A 31 -22.95 11.90 20.61
CA ALA A 31 -22.11 11.02 21.39
C ALA A 31 -22.93 10.27 22.45
N GLU A 32 -23.75 10.97 23.24
CA GLU A 32 -24.60 10.36 24.27
C GLU A 32 -25.59 9.32 23.69
N LYS A 33 -26.28 9.68 22.59
CA LYS A 33 -27.21 8.79 21.88
C LYS A 33 -26.52 7.54 21.34
N TRP A 34 -25.28 7.66 20.89
CA TRP A 34 -24.50 6.54 20.38
C TRP A 34 -23.87 5.70 21.49
N GLN A 35 -23.45 6.32 22.61
CA GLN A 35 -23.00 5.59 23.80
C GLN A 35 -24.08 4.62 24.30
N ALA A 36 -25.34 5.07 24.34
CA ALA A 36 -26.47 4.23 24.71
C ALA A 36 -26.71 3.06 23.71
N ARG A 37 -26.58 3.33 22.40
CA ARG A 37 -26.74 2.30 21.36
C ARG A 37 -25.62 1.25 21.38
N ILE A 38 -24.37 1.67 21.58
CA ILE A 38 -23.22 0.75 21.68
C ILE A 38 -23.35 -0.13 22.93
N ALA A 39 -23.69 0.46 24.09
CA ALA A 39 -23.91 -0.30 25.32
C ALA A 39 -25.03 -1.36 25.17
N THR A 40 -26.11 -1.01 24.47
CA THR A 40 -27.20 -1.95 24.15
C THR A 40 -26.73 -3.07 23.21
N ALA A 41 -25.92 -2.74 22.20
CA ALA A 41 -25.44 -3.71 21.24
C ALA A 41 -24.40 -4.68 21.81
N LEU A 42 -23.66 -4.29 22.84
CA LEU A 42 -22.65 -5.11 23.53
C LEU A 42 -23.25 -6.09 24.55
N THR A 43 -24.49 -5.89 24.98
CA THR A 43 -25.11 -6.67 26.08
C THR A 43 -26.14 -7.70 25.61
N GLY A 44 -26.46 -7.76 24.32
CA GLY A 44 -27.40 -8.74 23.77
C GLY A 44 -26.71 -10.03 23.29
N GLU A 45 -27.27 -11.21 23.61
CA GLU A 45 -26.93 -12.46 22.94
C GLU A 45 -27.35 -12.40 21.46
N LYS A 46 -26.44 -12.67 20.52
CA LYS A 46 -26.68 -12.50 19.08
C LYS A 46 -26.53 -13.80 18.30
N GLY A 47 -27.55 -14.11 17.47
CA GLY A 47 -27.49 -15.15 16.45
C GLY A 47 -26.86 -14.67 15.12
N ILE A 48 -26.59 -15.59 14.19
CA ILE A 48 -25.89 -15.34 12.90
C ILE A 48 -26.53 -14.23 12.05
N SER A 49 -27.86 -14.13 12.04
CA SER A 49 -28.62 -13.10 11.30
C SER A 49 -28.60 -11.71 11.97
N ALA A 50 -28.18 -11.63 13.24
CA ALA A 50 -27.85 -10.36 13.90
C ALA A 50 -26.41 -9.93 13.56
N LEU A 51 -25.49 -10.89 13.43
CA LEU A 51 -24.11 -10.66 12.95
C LEU A 51 -24.06 -10.10 11.52
N GLU A 52 -24.85 -10.62 10.58
CA GLU A 52 -24.92 -10.06 9.21
C GLU A 52 -25.53 -8.65 9.17
N ARG A 53 -26.47 -8.35 10.10
CA ARG A 53 -27.00 -7.00 10.29
C ARG A 53 -25.96 -6.07 10.90
N ASP A 54 -25.16 -6.55 11.84
CA ASP A 54 -24.07 -5.82 12.48
C ASP A 54 -22.94 -5.48 11.48
N VAL A 55 -22.65 -6.37 10.53
CA VAL A 55 -21.70 -6.10 9.42
C VAL A 55 -22.21 -4.97 8.53
N ASN A 56 -23.50 -4.92 8.21
CA ASN A 56 -24.09 -3.78 7.49
C ASN A 56 -24.14 -2.49 8.35
N LEU A 57 -24.33 -2.62 9.66
CA LEU A 57 -24.22 -1.51 10.63
C LEU A 57 -22.78 -0.99 10.76
N SER A 58 -21.73 -1.80 10.53
CA SER A 58 -20.33 -1.35 10.57
C SER A 58 -20.05 -0.18 9.61
N GLN A 59 -20.73 -0.14 8.46
CA GLN A 59 -20.67 0.98 7.51
C GLN A 59 -21.35 2.24 8.08
N SER A 60 -22.44 2.08 8.84
CA SER A 60 -23.13 3.18 9.52
C SER A 60 -22.39 3.69 10.77
N LEU A 61 -21.49 2.87 11.36
CA LEU A 61 -20.64 3.25 12.49
C LEU A 61 -19.41 4.10 12.07
N ARG A 62 -19.08 4.15 10.78
CA ARG A 62 -17.93 4.89 10.27
C ARG A 62 -17.98 6.38 10.59
N PHE A 63 -19.13 7.03 10.40
CA PHE A 63 -19.30 8.46 10.70
C PHE A 63 -19.33 8.77 12.21
N PRO A 64 -20.05 8.01 13.07
CA PRO A 64 -19.95 8.13 14.52
C PRO A 64 -18.52 7.97 15.04
N MET A 65 -17.74 7.03 14.50
CA MET A 65 -16.34 6.87 14.90
C MET A 65 -15.48 8.06 14.46
N MET A 66 -15.69 8.62 13.27
CA MET A 66 -15.02 9.85 12.86
C MET A 66 -15.37 11.03 13.77
N ALA A 67 -16.64 11.18 14.14
CA ALA A 67 -17.07 12.22 15.09
C ALA A 67 -16.45 12.03 16.48
N LEU A 68 -16.41 10.79 16.99
CA LEU A 68 -15.72 10.47 18.24
C LEU A 68 -14.22 10.73 18.16
N ARG A 69 -13.55 10.46 17.02
CA ARG A 69 -12.13 10.77 16.80
C ARG A 69 -11.86 12.26 16.88
N GLU A 70 -12.68 13.06 16.22
CA GLU A 70 -12.58 14.51 16.27
C GLU A 70 -12.86 15.05 17.68
N LEU A 71 -13.86 14.49 18.39
CA LEU A 71 -14.12 14.82 19.79
C LEU A 71 -12.93 14.48 20.69
N ALA A 72 -12.34 13.30 20.53
CA ALA A 72 -11.18 12.86 21.31
C ALA A 72 -9.96 13.76 21.05
N ALA A 73 -9.72 14.16 19.80
CA ALA A 73 -8.66 15.09 19.44
C ALA A 73 -8.89 16.49 20.04
N VAL A 74 -10.14 16.99 20.02
CA VAL A 74 -10.50 18.28 20.63
C VAL A 74 -10.35 18.22 22.15
N GLN A 75 -10.83 17.16 22.80
CA GLN A 75 -10.66 16.94 24.24
C GLN A 75 -9.17 16.91 24.62
N GLN A 76 -8.33 16.25 23.80
CA GLN A 76 -6.89 16.23 24.00
C GLN A 76 -6.27 17.62 23.90
N ILE A 77 -6.56 18.37 22.83
CA ILE A 77 -6.02 19.73 22.62
C ILE A 77 -6.41 20.68 23.76
N ASN A 78 -7.58 20.48 24.36
CA ASN A 78 -8.10 21.31 25.44
C ASN A 78 -7.61 20.89 26.84
N GLY A 79 -6.78 19.86 26.96
CA GLY A 79 -6.30 19.37 28.25
C GLY A 79 -7.28 18.44 28.98
N ASN A 80 -8.40 18.08 28.36
CA ASN A 80 -9.40 17.13 28.91
C ASN A 80 -8.97 15.68 28.64
N HIS A 81 -7.77 15.32 29.09
CA HIS A 81 -7.12 14.07 28.73
C HIS A 81 -7.92 12.83 29.19
N THR A 82 -8.63 12.89 30.32
CA THR A 82 -9.47 11.76 30.78
C THR A 82 -10.63 11.48 29.82
N ASP A 83 -11.31 12.53 29.35
CA ASP A 83 -12.43 12.39 28.42
C ASP A 83 -11.95 11.97 27.02
N ALA A 84 -10.83 12.55 26.58
CA ALA A 84 -10.17 12.17 25.33
C ALA A 84 -9.83 10.68 25.32
N LEU A 85 -9.34 10.16 26.44
CA LEU A 85 -8.99 8.76 26.62
C LEU A 85 -10.22 7.84 26.53
N ASP A 86 -11.33 8.21 27.21
CA ASP A 86 -12.57 7.45 27.14
C ASP A 86 -13.13 7.42 25.71
N SER A 87 -13.09 8.56 25.01
CA SER A 87 -13.45 8.66 23.60
C SER A 87 -12.59 7.76 22.71
N TRP A 88 -11.26 7.81 22.87
CA TRP A 88 -10.32 6.93 22.15
C TRP A 88 -10.57 5.44 22.42
N ARG A 89 -10.90 5.08 23.68
CA ARG A 89 -11.28 3.70 24.02
C ARG A 89 -12.54 3.23 23.32
N ARG A 90 -13.58 4.06 23.31
CA ARG A 90 -14.86 3.70 22.68
C ARG A 90 -14.71 3.53 21.18
N ILE A 91 -13.91 4.40 20.54
CA ILE A 91 -13.54 4.25 19.12
C ILE A 91 -12.84 2.92 18.89
N HIS A 92 -11.87 2.61 19.76
CA HIS A 92 -11.10 1.38 19.67
C HIS A 92 -11.99 0.13 19.82
N LEU A 93 -12.76 0.03 20.91
CA LEU A 93 -13.69 -1.09 21.18
C LEU A 93 -14.74 -1.25 20.08
N THR A 94 -15.22 -0.14 19.51
CA THR A 94 -16.17 -0.18 18.39
C THR A 94 -15.50 -0.69 17.12
N THR A 95 -14.26 -0.24 16.85
CA THR A 95 -13.49 -0.69 15.68
C THR A 95 -13.17 -2.18 15.77
N SER A 96 -12.70 -2.65 16.95
CA SER A 96 -12.35 -4.06 17.16
C SER A 96 -13.56 -4.99 17.02
N ASN A 97 -14.71 -4.60 17.55
CA ASN A 97 -15.92 -5.44 17.53
C ASN A 97 -16.65 -5.44 16.18
N TYR A 98 -16.59 -4.36 15.39
CA TYR A 98 -17.45 -4.21 14.20
C TYR A 98 -16.71 -4.18 12.86
N ILE A 99 -15.45 -3.77 12.81
CA ILE A 99 -14.72 -3.59 11.54
C ILE A 99 -13.68 -4.69 11.31
N GLY A 100 -13.32 -5.42 12.37
CA GLY A 100 -12.25 -6.41 12.32
C GLY A 100 -10.88 -5.76 12.17
N PHE A 101 -9.84 -6.59 12.32
CA PHE A 101 -8.42 -6.21 12.37
C PHE A 101 -8.03 -5.15 11.33
N ALA A 102 -7.90 -3.90 11.79
CA ALA A 102 -7.03 -2.91 11.17
C ALA A 102 -6.04 -2.46 12.27
N PRO A 103 -4.73 -2.57 12.07
CA PRO A 103 -3.74 -2.02 13.00
C PRO A 103 -3.97 -0.50 13.07
N SER A 104 -4.62 -0.05 14.14
CA SER A 104 -5.27 1.25 14.11
C SER A 104 -4.29 2.39 14.36
N ILE A 105 -4.51 3.47 13.61
CA ILE A 105 -3.98 4.82 13.83
C ILE A 105 -4.20 5.31 15.29
N ASP A 106 -5.10 4.65 16.02
CA ASP A 106 -5.56 5.05 17.36
C ASP A 106 -4.53 4.71 18.46
N ALA A 107 -3.68 3.69 18.29
CA ALA A 107 -2.67 3.33 19.30
C ALA A 107 -1.62 4.44 19.53
N ALA A 108 -1.23 5.17 18.48
CA ALA A 108 -0.25 6.25 18.58
C ALA A 108 -0.86 7.54 19.20
N ALA A 109 -2.17 7.72 19.06
CA ALA A 109 -2.90 8.79 19.74
C ALA A 109 -3.06 8.47 21.23
N ILE A 110 -3.41 7.22 21.56
CA ILE A 110 -3.52 6.73 22.94
C ILE A 110 -2.16 6.85 23.67
N ASN A 111 -1.03 6.45 23.06
CA ASN A 111 0.28 6.65 23.71
C ASN A 111 0.58 8.14 23.98
N ARG A 112 0.41 9.02 22.99
CA ARG A 112 0.65 10.46 23.21
C ARG A 112 -0.19 11.00 24.36
N LEU A 113 -1.44 10.57 24.45
CA LEU A 113 -2.34 10.93 25.54
C LEU A 113 -1.85 10.41 26.90
N ILE A 114 -1.36 9.16 26.96
CA ILE A 114 -0.77 8.56 28.16
C ILE A 114 0.47 9.35 28.63
N GLN A 115 1.30 9.82 27.70
CA GLN A 115 2.48 10.64 28.02
C GLN A 115 2.12 12.06 28.47
N GLU A 116 0.96 12.59 28.04
CA GLU A 116 0.46 13.93 28.37
C GLU A 116 -0.43 13.94 29.63
N LEU A 117 -0.85 12.78 30.13
CA LEU A 117 -1.65 12.67 31.35
C LEU A 117 -0.80 13.00 32.60
N PRO A 118 -1.34 13.78 33.56
CA PRO A 118 -0.76 13.88 34.90
C PRO A 118 -0.58 12.49 35.52
N ALA A 119 0.51 12.27 36.26
CA ALA A 119 0.90 10.97 36.82
C ALA A 119 -0.25 10.30 37.61
N GLU A 120 -1.00 11.10 38.35
CA GLU A 120 -2.18 10.72 39.13
C GLU A 120 -3.35 10.20 38.28
N ASN A 121 -3.47 10.63 37.02
CA ASN A 121 -4.55 10.25 36.12
C ASN A 121 -4.16 9.07 35.23
N VAL A 122 -2.88 8.77 35.06
CA VAL A 122 -2.44 7.66 34.21
C VAL A 122 -2.79 6.30 34.80
N ALA A 123 -2.81 6.18 36.14
CA ALA A 123 -3.27 4.97 36.83
C ALA A 123 -4.74 4.62 36.56
N SER A 124 -5.55 5.59 36.11
CA SER A 124 -6.94 5.39 35.70
C SER A 124 -7.07 4.87 34.26
N VAL A 125 -5.96 4.53 33.59
CA VAL A 125 -5.96 3.98 32.25
C VAL A 125 -6.04 2.44 32.28
N PRO A 126 -7.23 1.78 32.25
CA PRO A 126 -7.33 0.31 32.34
C PRO A 126 -6.45 -0.48 31.38
N ALA A 127 -6.04 0.09 30.24
CA ALA A 127 -5.20 -0.61 29.27
C ALA A 127 -3.68 -0.51 29.50
N VAL A 128 -3.24 0.27 30.48
CA VAL A 128 -1.81 0.46 30.81
C VAL A 128 -1.56 -0.07 32.20
N THR A 129 -0.64 -1.03 32.30
CA THR A 129 -0.16 -1.50 33.60
C THR A 129 1.13 -0.75 33.94
N PHE A 130 1.09 -0.03 35.06
CA PHE A 130 2.26 0.66 35.61
C PHE A 130 3.13 -0.34 36.34
N VAL A 131 4.41 -0.28 36.07
CA VAL A 131 5.44 -1.03 36.79
C VAL A 131 6.54 -0.05 37.19
N ASP A 132 7.11 -0.27 38.36
CA ASP A 132 8.15 0.59 38.92
C ASP A 132 9.17 -0.23 39.72
N ALA A 133 10.18 0.44 40.28
CA ALA A 133 11.23 -0.24 41.03
C ALA A 133 10.73 -0.96 42.29
N GLU A 134 9.60 -0.52 42.88
CA GLU A 134 8.97 -1.14 44.05
C GLU A 134 8.01 -2.27 43.64
N HIS A 135 7.42 -2.16 42.45
CA HIS A 135 6.48 -3.11 41.84
C HIS A 135 6.93 -3.46 40.41
N PRO A 136 8.05 -4.17 40.23
CA PRO A 136 8.66 -4.38 38.92
C PRO A 136 7.92 -5.42 38.08
N THR A 137 6.91 -6.08 38.63
CA THR A 137 6.25 -7.22 38.02
C THR A 137 4.79 -6.94 37.73
N ALA A 138 4.37 -7.22 36.50
CA ALA A 138 2.97 -7.26 36.08
C ALA A 138 2.58 -8.69 35.68
N GLU A 139 1.42 -9.15 36.13
CA GLU A 139 0.85 -10.46 35.77
C GLU A 139 -0.48 -10.27 35.05
N PHE A 140 -0.63 -11.00 33.94
CA PHE A 140 -1.82 -11.01 33.10
C PHE A 140 -2.30 -12.45 32.98
N ASP A 141 -3.34 -12.80 33.73
CA ASP A 141 -4.05 -14.07 33.57
C ASP A 141 -5.02 -13.94 32.40
N LEU A 142 -4.77 -14.64 31.29
CA LEU A 142 -5.60 -14.53 30.09
C LEU A 142 -6.89 -15.35 30.19
N ALA A 143 -7.07 -16.12 31.27
CA ALA A 143 -8.36 -16.71 31.61
C ALA A 143 -9.24 -15.75 32.43
N ASP A 144 -8.68 -14.68 33.00
CA ASP A 144 -9.41 -13.70 33.79
C ASP A 144 -10.04 -12.61 32.91
N ALA A 145 -11.37 -12.52 32.95
CA ALA A 145 -12.14 -11.52 32.20
C ALA A 145 -11.76 -10.07 32.55
N ALA A 146 -11.35 -9.79 33.79
CA ALA A 146 -10.90 -8.45 34.18
C ALA A 146 -9.56 -8.10 33.50
N THR A 147 -8.65 -9.06 33.40
CA THR A 147 -7.41 -8.91 32.62
C THR A 147 -7.69 -8.74 31.13
N LEU A 148 -8.59 -9.51 30.54
CA LEU A 148 -8.97 -9.34 29.14
C LEU A 148 -9.62 -7.98 28.86
N ALA A 149 -10.40 -7.44 29.81
CA ALA A 149 -10.99 -6.11 29.71
C ALA A 149 -9.95 -4.98 29.73
N ARG A 150 -8.72 -5.25 30.19
CA ARG A 150 -7.57 -4.34 30.10
C ARG A 150 -6.87 -4.41 28.74
N SER A 151 -7.16 -5.39 27.89
CA SER A 151 -6.55 -5.44 26.56
C SER A 151 -7.15 -4.39 25.64
N TYR A 152 -6.31 -3.70 24.86
CA TYR A 152 -6.75 -2.74 23.84
C TYR A 152 -6.74 -3.36 22.45
N ASP A 153 -6.87 -4.68 22.30
CA ASP A 153 -7.15 -5.32 21.01
C ASP A 153 -7.61 -6.73 21.32
N ILE A 154 -8.72 -7.14 20.73
CA ILE A 154 -9.28 -8.49 20.88
C ILE A 154 -9.30 -9.07 19.48
N GLY A 155 -8.09 -9.35 19.00
CA GLY A 155 -7.92 -10.12 17.79
C GLY A 155 -8.48 -11.52 17.95
N GLN A 156 -8.69 -12.26 16.85
CA GLN A 156 -9.24 -13.62 16.89
C GLN A 156 -8.50 -14.59 17.82
N ASN A 157 -7.29 -14.27 18.32
CA ASN A 157 -6.59 -14.97 19.40
C ASN A 157 -5.44 -14.11 20.01
N TYR A 158 -5.52 -12.77 19.97
CA TYR A 158 -4.48 -11.87 20.50
C TYR A 158 -5.07 -10.81 21.42
N TRP A 159 -4.34 -10.52 22.50
CA TRP A 159 -4.62 -9.49 23.48
C TRP A 159 -3.46 -8.51 23.54
N ASN A 160 -3.72 -7.25 23.25
CA ASN A 160 -2.70 -6.20 23.31
C ASN A 160 -2.71 -5.49 24.66
N PHE A 161 -1.54 -5.35 25.28
CA PHE A 161 -1.33 -4.70 26.57
C PHE A 161 -0.21 -3.66 26.49
N ALA A 162 -0.26 -2.66 27.36
CA ALA A 162 0.76 -1.64 27.47
C ALA A 162 1.38 -1.63 28.87
N LEU A 163 2.70 -1.51 28.94
CA LEU A 163 3.48 -1.32 30.17
C LEU A 163 4.08 0.07 30.15
N SER A 164 3.87 0.82 31.23
CA SER A 164 4.50 2.13 31.43
C SER A 164 5.38 2.11 32.66
N ALA A 165 6.58 2.69 32.54
CA ALA A 165 7.40 3.02 33.69
C ALA A 165 6.81 4.25 34.42
N ASN A 166 7.05 4.36 35.73
CA ASN A 166 6.67 5.54 36.49
C ASN A 166 7.42 6.81 36.03
N GLN A 167 6.86 7.96 36.38
CA GLN A 167 7.45 9.26 36.04
C GLN A 167 8.89 9.38 36.55
N GLY A 168 9.81 9.75 35.66
CA GLY A 168 11.24 9.86 35.98
C GLY A 168 12.02 8.55 35.85
N GLN A 169 11.36 7.44 35.48
CA GLN A 169 11.98 6.17 35.15
C GLN A 169 11.80 5.85 33.67
N GLU A 170 12.66 4.98 33.15
CA GLU A 170 12.50 4.34 31.85
C GLU A 170 12.94 2.89 31.95
N PHE A 171 12.46 2.06 31.02
CA PHE A 171 12.78 0.64 31.02
C PHE A 171 14.25 0.42 30.66
N GLU A 172 14.92 -0.43 31.44
CA GLU A 172 16.25 -0.93 31.13
C GLU A 172 16.18 -2.30 30.48
N SER A 173 15.39 -3.20 31.06
CA SER A 173 15.12 -4.50 30.49
C SER A 173 13.71 -4.97 30.84
N LEU A 174 13.15 -5.83 30.01
CA LEU A 174 11.89 -6.52 30.27
C LEU A 174 12.11 -8.02 30.12
N GLU A 175 11.72 -8.78 31.13
CA GLU A 175 11.71 -10.24 31.13
C GLU A 175 10.26 -10.74 31.07
N PHE A 176 9.92 -11.42 29.99
CA PHE A 176 8.61 -12.01 29.77
C PHE A 176 8.68 -13.49 30.08
N ALA A 177 7.79 -13.96 30.95
CA ALA A 177 7.55 -15.37 31.19
C ALA A 177 6.12 -15.72 30.73
N CYS A 178 6.02 -16.49 29.65
CA CYS A 178 4.75 -16.97 29.09
C CYS A 178 4.42 -18.35 29.63
N ASP A 179 3.19 -18.54 30.09
CA ASP A 179 2.63 -19.86 30.36
C ASP A 179 1.73 -20.27 29.18
N ILE A 180 2.20 -21.25 28.41
CA ILE A 180 1.60 -21.64 27.13
C ILE A 180 1.38 -23.14 27.06
N GLU A 181 0.28 -23.55 26.43
CA GLU A 181 -0.07 -24.94 26.18
C GLU A 181 -0.26 -25.20 24.69
N GLN A 182 0.42 -26.22 24.17
CA GLN A 182 0.19 -26.73 22.82
C GLN A 182 -0.95 -27.76 22.85
N LEU A 183 -2.05 -27.45 22.16
CA LEU A 183 -3.24 -28.30 22.10
C LEU A 183 -3.13 -29.42 21.05
N GLU A 184 -2.31 -29.24 19.99
CA GLU A 184 -2.15 -30.24 18.91
C GLU A 184 -0.71 -30.43 18.40
N LEU A 185 -0.31 -31.70 18.21
CA LEU A 185 1.05 -32.19 17.86
C LEU A 185 1.60 -31.81 16.47
N ARG A 186 0.76 -31.44 15.49
CA ARG A 186 1.10 -31.67 14.06
C ARG A 186 1.74 -30.51 13.28
N TYR A 187 2.00 -29.34 13.87
CA TYR A 187 2.56 -28.22 13.10
C TYR A 187 4.02 -27.91 13.43
N GLY A 188 4.85 -27.77 12.39
CA GLY A 188 6.25 -27.30 12.44
C GLY A 188 6.40 -25.84 12.05
N GLY A 189 5.48 -24.98 12.50
CA GLY A 189 5.57 -23.55 12.27
C GLY A 189 6.43 -22.87 13.34
N GLN A 190 7.16 -21.83 12.94
CA GLN A 190 7.67 -20.81 13.84
C GLN A 190 6.47 -20.21 14.57
N PHE A 191 6.58 -20.14 15.89
CA PHE A 191 5.56 -19.65 16.78
C PHE A 191 6.07 -18.32 17.34
N ASP A 192 5.25 -17.27 17.32
CA ASP A 192 5.56 -15.99 17.94
C ASP A 192 4.49 -15.72 19.02
N CYS A 193 4.86 -15.80 20.31
CA CYS A 193 3.91 -15.54 21.42
C CYS A 193 3.51 -14.04 21.48
N TRP A 194 4.34 -13.16 20.90
CA TRP A 194 4.26 -11.69 21.05
C TRP A 194 5.04 -10.97 19.95
N ALA A 195 4.51 -9.84 19.49
CA ALA A 195 5.28 -8.76 18.88
C ALA A 195 5.28 -7.56 19.83
N MET A 196 6.46 -6.96 20.03
CA MET A 196 6.62 -5.82 20.91
C MET A 196 7.12 -4.58 20.20
N VAL A 197 6.51 -3.46 20.54
CA VAL A 197 6.89 -2.14 20.04
C VAL A 197 7.20 -1.25 21.23
N ALA A 198 8.46 -0.85 21.35
CA ALA A 198 8.85 0.26 22.21
C ALA A 198 8.57 1.56 21.49
N GLU A 199 8.04 2.54 22.23
CA GLU A 199 7.90 3.90 21.74
C GLU A 199 8.99 4.78 22.35
N GLN A 200 9.83 5.33 21.48
CA GLN A 200 10.92 6.25 21.82
C GLN A 200 10.63 7.59 21.11
N GLY A 201 10.12 8.57 21.85
CA GLY A 201 9.63 9.82 21.26
C GLY A 201 8.50 9.57 20.25
N ASN A 202 8.69 9.95 18.99
CA ASN A 202 7.69 9.78 17.90
C ASN A 202 7.92 8.51 17.05
N THR A 203 8.90 7.66 17.39
CA THR A 203 9.24 6.48 16.60
C THR A 203 8.87 5.18 17.31
N ARG A 204 8.34 4.24 16.54
CA ARG A 204 8.04 2.87 16.94
C ARG A 204 9.19 1.96 16.55
N LYS A 205 9.71 1.17 17.50
CA LYS A 205 10.77 0.21 17.23
C LYS A 205 10.36 -1.18 17.72
N GLY A 206 10.49 -2.18 16.86
CA GLY A 206 10.36 -3.58 17.27
C GLY A 206 11.47 -3.94 18.25
N ILE A 207 11.14 -4.39 19.45
CA ILE A 207 12.14 -4.73 20.49
C ILE A 207 12.39 -6.24 20.63
N GLY A 208 11.59 -7.08 19.99
CA GLY A 208 11.83 -8.51 19.91
C GLY A 208 10.56 -9.32 19.65
N THR A 209 10.77 -10.59 19.34
CA THR A 209 9.76 -11.65 19.33
C THR A 209 10.24 -12.82 20.19
N MET A 210 9.29 -13.51 20.82
CA MET A 210 9.57 -14.76 21.54
C MET A 210 9.15 -15.93 20.68
N SER A 211 10.13 -16.65 20.16
CA SER A 211 9.89 -17.90 19.45
C SER A 211 10.17 -19.11 20.34
N TRP A 212 9.39 -20.17 20.15
CA TRP A 212 9.58 -21.42 20.88
C TRP A 212 10.98 -21.98 20.58
N PRO A 213 11.81 -22.29 21.59
CA PRO A 213 13.09 -22.94 21.34
C PRO A 213 12.88 -24.28 20.64
N ASN A 214 13.72 -24.61 19.65
CA ASN A 214 13.56 -25.82 18.83
C ASN A 214 13.46 -27.09 19.69
N GLY A 215 12.25 -27.62 19.80
CA GLY A 215 11.91 -28.83 20.56
C GLY A 215 10.46 -28.74 21.00
N LYS A 216 9.59 -29.60 20.48
CA LYS A 216 8.14 -29.54 20.70
C LYS A 216 7.72 -30.55 21.79
N PRO A 217 7.65 -30.19 23.07
CA PRO A 217 6.85 -30.96 24.00
C PRO A 217 5.36 -30.66 23.72
N VAL A 218 4.55 -31.71 23.69
CA VAL A 218 3.10 -31.58 23.84
C VAL A 218 2.81 -31.26 25.29
N GLY A 219 1.95 -30.28 25.55
CA GLY A 219 1.55 -29.90 26.89
C GLY A 219 1.84 -28.44 27.22
N ARG A 220 1.77 -28.13 28.51
CA ARG A 220 1.95 -26.80 29.08
C ARG A 220 3.42 -26.59 29.47
N ASP A 221 3.98 -25.47 29.04
CA ASP A 221 5.37 -25.10 29.32
C ASP A 221 5.48 -23.60 29.65
N LYS A 222 6.56 -23.22 30.33
CA LYS A 222 6.85 -21.85 30.70
C LYS A 222 8.09 -21.34 29.97
N ILE A 223 7.89 -20.44 29.02
CA ILE A 223 8.98 -19.87 28.22
C ILE A 223 9.34 -18.50 28.79
N THR A 224 10.64 -18.25 29.01
CA THR A 224 11.12 -16.95 29.52
C THR A 224 12.10 -16.32 28.54
N GLN A 225 11.96 -15.01 28.29
CA GLN A 225 12.88 -14.23 27.47
C GLN A 225 13.11 -12.86 28.08
N LYS A 226 14.38 -12.50 28.26
CA LYS A 226 14.81 -11.18 28.71
C LYS A 226 15.28 -10.34 27.53
N LEU A 227 14.83 -9.09 27.49
CA LEU A 227 15.09 -8.16 26.40
C LEU A 227 15.64 -6.85 26.97
N SER A 228 16.75 -6.39 26.41
CA SER A 228 17.32 -5.08 26.73
C SER A 228 16.54 -3.99 26.01
N ILE A 229 16.17 -2.95 26.75
CA ILE A 229 15.40 -1.82 26.23
C ILE A 229 16.31 -0.61 26.07
N GLU A 230 16.22 0.07 24.93
CA GLU A 230 17.02 1.25 24.64
C GLU A 230 16.64 2.43 25.54
N PRO A 231 17.61 3.29 25.94
CA PRO A 231 17.33 4.50 26.69
C PRO A 231 16.28 5.39 26.03
N GLY A 232 15.46 6.08 26.82
CA GLY A 232 14.35 6.91 26.37
C GLY A 232 13.01 6.19 26.24
N THR A 233 12.93 4.90 26.58
CA THR A 233 11.70 4.10 26.44
C THR A 233 10.90 4.07 27.74
N GLY A 234 9.83 4.87 27.80
CA GLY A 234 8.90 4.88 28.94
C GLY A 234 7.67 4.00 28.78
N LEU A 235 7.33 3.63 27.55
CA LEU A 235 6.15 2.80 27.22
C LEU A 235 6.53 1.65 26.29
N VAL A 236 6.03 0.46 26.59
CA VAL A 236 6.16 -0.73 25.76
C VAL A 236 4.79 -1.33 25.52
N HIS A 237 4.48 -1.58 24.25
CA HIS A 237 3.31 -2.33 23.82
C HIS A 237 3.69 -3.77 23.53
N PHE A 238 2.87 -4.72 23.98
CA PHE A 238 3.05 -6.13 23.67
C PHE A 238 1.71 -6.80 23.36
N SER A 239 1.74 -7.75 22.42
CA SER A 239 0.63 -8.67 22.15
C SER A 239 0.87 -9.98 22.88
N ALA A 240 -0.10 -10.51 23.60
CA ALA A 240 -0.08 -11.89 24.08
C ALA A 240 -1.14 -12.66 23.31
N GLY A 241 -0.78 -13.78 22.69
CA GLY A 241 -1.75 -14.53 21.91
C GLY A 241 -1.14 -15.57 21.01
N THR A 242 -1.98 -16.22 20.21
CA THR A 242 -1.52 -17.26 19.29
C THR A 242 -2.16 -17.04 17.93
N TRP A 243 -1.41 -17.26 16.84
CA TRP A 243 -1.96 -17.08 15.49
C TRP A 243 -2.97 -18.19 15.09
N LYS A 244 -3.09 -19.25 15.91
CA LYS A 244 -3.84 -20.46 15.56
C LYS A 244 -4.47 -21.04 16.81
N ASP A 245 -5.70 -21.53 16.68
CA ASP A 245 -6.54 -22.18 17.70
C ASP A 245 -5.92 -23.46 18.33
N LYS A 246 -4.65 -23.75 18.05
CA LYS A 246 -3.91 -24.94 18.45
C LYS A 246 -2.97 -24.69 19.61
N PHE A 247 -2.91 -23.46 20.11
CA PHE A 247 -2.15 -23.07 21.29
C PHE A 247 -3.03 -22.22 22.19
N LYS A 248 -2.82 -22.34 23.50
CA LYS A 248 -3.48 -21.52 24.50
C LYS A 248 -2.44 -20.85 25.37
N VAL A 249 -2.44 -19.53 25.42
CA VAL A 249 -1.67 -18.79 26.42
C VAL A 249 -2.54 -18.66 27.66
N HIS A 250 -2.08 -19.21 28.77
CA HIS A 250 -2.79 -19.16 30.05
C HIS A 250 -2.47 -17.88 30.80
N GLY A 251 -1.22 -17.42 30.73
CA GLY A 251 -0.82 -16.20 31.41
C GLY A 251 0.53 -15.67 30.98
N VAL A 252 0.75 -14.42 31.35
CA VAL A 252 1.92 -13.63 31.04
C VAL A 252 2.40 -13.01 32.33
N LYS A 253 3.68 -13.17 32.64
CA LYS A 253 4.35 -12.40 33.69
C LYS A 253 5.44 -11.56 33.06
N VAL A 254 5.42 -10.25 33.29
CA VAL A 254 6.46 -9.33 32.82
C VAL A 254 7.18 -8.75 34.02
N THR A 255 8.50 -8.89 34.06
CA THR A 255 9.36 -8.30 35.09
C THR A 255 10.26 -7.26 34.45
N ALA A 256 10.19 -6.02 34.93
CA ALA A 256 10.95 -4.89 34.43
C ALA A 256 12.15 -4.56 35.33
N THR A 257 13.26 -4.14 34.71
CA THR A 257 14.28 -3.35 35.39
C THR A 257 14.25 -1.92 34.85
N PHE A 258 14.64 -0.97 35.69
CA PHE A 258 14.49 0.45 35.41
C PHE A 258 15.82 1.16 35.50
N ARG A 259 15.95 2.23 34.70
CA ARG A 259 17.02 3.22 34.83
C ARG A 259 16.42 4.61 35.05
N PRO A 260 17.12 5.54 35.74
CA PRO A 260 16.66 6.92 35.86
C PRO A 260 16.53 7.57 34.49
N ARG A 261 15.42 8.25 34.22
CA ARG A 261 15.23 9.01 32.98
C ARG A 261 16.17 10.22 33.00
N ALA A 262 17.15 10.23 32.11
CA ALA A 262 18.11 11.34 32.05
C ALA A 262 17.36 12.65 31.77
N LYS A 263 17.51 13.64 32.65
CA LYS A 263 16.87 14.96 32.53
C LYS A 263 17.23 15.70 31.22
N ASP A 264 18.32 15.28 30.57
CA ASP A 264 18.84 15.84 29.31
C ASP A 264 18.59 14.96 28.08
N ALA A 265 17.81 13.87 28.18
CA ALA A 265 17.54 12.97 27.05
C ALA A 265 16.79 13.65 25.88
N ALA A 266 16.16 14.81 26.10
CA ALA A 266 15.56 15.64 25.05
C ALA A 266 16.61 16.24 24.07
N LEU A 267 17.89 16.21 24.44
CA LEU A 267 19.03 16.72 23.65
C LEU A 267 19.95 15.63 23.10
N VAL A 268 19.71 14.34 23.41
CA VAL A 268 20.41 13.25 22.73
C VAL A 268 20.03 13.35 21.26
N SER A 269 21.05 13.64 20.44
CA SER A 269 20.95 13.91 19.00
C SER A 269 19.84 13.07 18.38
N LYS A 270 18.85 13.72 17.76
CA LYS A 270 17.88 13.05 16.88
C LYS A 270 18.69 12.01 16.09
N PRO A 271 18.41 10.70 16.20
CA PRO A 271 19.13 9.73 15.42
C PRO A 271 19.04 10.21 13.98
N VAL A 272 20.20 10.52 13.39
CA VAL A 272 20.27 10.83 11.97
C VAL A 272 19.59 9.63 11.31
N PRO A 273 18.48 9.80 10.58
CA PRO A 273 17.73 8.68 10.05
C PRO A 273 18.72 7.80 9.28
N GLY A 274 19.00 6.61 9.81
CA GLY A 274 19.84 5.64 9.14
C GLY A 274 19.14 5.25 7.85
N PHE A 275 19.86 5.31 6.74
CA PHE A 275 19.34 4.91 5.43
C PHE A 275 19.51 3.42 5.28
N ILE A 276 18.59 2.77 4.57
CA ILE A 276 18.75 1.37 4.20
C ILE A 276 18.89 1.31 2.69
N PHE A 277 20.09 0.91 2.24
CA PHE A 277 20.34 0.52 0.86
C PHE A 277 20.19 -1.00 0.74
N HIS A 278 19.28 -1.47 -0.12
CA HIS A 278 19.12 -2.90 -0.40
C HIS A 278 19.76 -3.22 -1.76
N THR A 279 20.76 -4.11 -1.75
CA THR A 279 21.25 -4.79 -2.96
C THR A 279 20.45 -6.07 -3.14
N GLU A 280 19.65 -6.15 -4.19
CA GLU A 280 18.90 -7.37 -4.52
C GLU A 280 19.41 -7.91 -5.86
N PHE A 281 19.86 -9.17 -5.85
CA PHE A 281 20.46 -9.88 -6.98
C PHE A 281 21.77 -9.25 -7.50
N LEU A 282 22.88 -9.55 -6.81
CA LEU A 282 24.18 -9.53 -7.47
C LEU A 282 24.43 -10.91 -8.08
N PRO A 283 24.52 -11.04 -9.42
CA PRO A 283 24.95 -12.30 -10.00
C PRO A 283 26.33 -12.67 -9.43
N LYS A 284 26.46 -13.96 -9.07
CA LYS A 284 27.67 -14.50 -8.44
C LYS A 284 28.91 -14.10 -9.24
N GLY A 285 29.86 -13.45 -8.58
CA GLY A 285 31.12 -13.01 -9.18
C GLY A 285 31.18 -11.53 -9.58
N GLY A 286 30.14 -10.75 -9.31
CA GLY A 286 30.21 -9.28 -9.42
C GLY A 286 30.74 -8.59 -8.15
N SER A 287 31.29 -7.40 -8.29
CA SER A 287 31.65 -6.51 -7.20
C SER A 287 30.99 -5.13 -7.38
N ILE A 288 30.55 -4.53 -6.29
CA ILE A 288 30.13 -3.13 -6.25
C ILE A 288 31.24 -2.34 -5.57
N THR A 289 31.56 -1.17 -6.08
CA THR A 289 32.27 -0.14 -5.34
C THR A 289 31.38 1.07 -5.15
N LEU A 290 31.42 1.68 -3.97
CA LEU A 290 30.77 2.92 -3.63
C LEU A 290 31.86 3.99 -3.42
N ASN A 291 31.86 5.03 -4.24
CA ASN A 291 32.89 6.08 -4.24
C ASN A 291 34.30 5.48 -4.30
N GLY A 292 34.48 4.42 -5.10
CA GLY A 292 35.73 3.68 -5.24
C GLY A 292 36.06 2.70 -4.11
N GLN A 293 35.25 2.62 -3.04
CA GLN A 293 35.46 1.68 -1.94
C GLN A 293 34.64 0.41 -2.16
N PRO A 294 35.19 -0.80 -1.92
CA PRO A 294 34.45 -2.05 -2.03
C PRO A 294 33.17 -2.03 -1.18
N TYR A 295 32.05 -2.36 -1.81
CA TYR A 295 30.75 -2.51 -1.19
C TYR A 295 30.40 -4.00 -1.25
N GLY A 296 29.94 -4.57 -0.13
CA GLY A 296 29.77 -6.01 0.06
C GLY A 296 28.99 -6.70 -1.07
N ASN A 297 29.31 -7.97 -1.30
CA ASN A 297 28.74 -8.81 -2.35
C ASN A 297 27.45 -9.54 -1.93
N GLU A 298 26.93 -9.27 -0.74
CA GLU A 298 25.73 -9.90 -0.19
C GLU A 298 24.59 -8.89 -0.04
N SER A 299 23.37 -9.40 0.09
CA SER A 299 22.15 -8.61 0.33
C SER A 299 22.19 -8.03 1.75
N THR A 300 22.89 -6.91 1.93
CA THR A 300 23.08 -6.28 3.24
C THR A 300 22.54 -4.86 3.25
N SER A 301 21.79 -4.52 4.30
CA SER A 301 21.35 -3.17 4.59
C SER A 301 22.51 -2.34 5.15
N HIS A 302 22.81 -1.19 4.53
CA HIS A 302 23.86 -0.31 5.02
C HIS A 302 23.35 1.11 5.27
N ASN A 303 23.79 1.70 6.39
CA ASN A 303 23.64 3.12 6.66
C ASN A 303 24.60 3.93 5.78
N MET A 304 24.07 4.91 5.07
CA MET A 304 24.84 5.81 4.20
C MET A 304 24.71 7.26 4.63
N THR A 305 25.72 8.09 4.36
CA THR A 305 25.62 9.54 4.58
C THR A 305 24.89 10.18 3.39
N PRO A 306 23.96 11.14 3.60
CA PRO A 306 23.36 11.91 2.51
C PRO A 306 24.43 12.57 1.62
N GLY A 307 24.16 12.63 0.32
CA GLY A 307 25.06 13.22 -0.66
C GLY A 307 25.18 12.40 -1.94
N ARG A 308 26.00 12.90 -2.85
CA ARG A 308 26.26 12.26 -4.14
C ARG A 308 27.15 11.03 -3.95
N CYS A 309 26.66 9.88 -4.40
CA CYS A 309 27.34 8.61 -4.38
C CYS A 309 27.55 8.09 -5.80
N LEU A 310 28.74 7.57 -6.09
CA LEU A 310 29.05 6.87 -7.34
C LEU A 310 29.15 5.38 -7.05
N PHE A 311 28.25 4.60 -7.64
CA PHE A 311 28.31 3.15 -7.61
C PHE A 311 28.95 2.65 -8.91
N ASP A 312 30.01 1.86 -8.83
CA ASP A 312 30.52 1.10 -9.96
C ASP A 312 30.21 -0.38 -9.73
N TYR A 313 29.58 -1.03 -10.70
CA TYR A 313 29.33 -2.45 -10.69
C TYR A 313 30.17 -3.13 -11.76
N VAL A 314 31.03 -4.06 -11.33
CA VAL A 314 31.89 -4.85 -12.21
C VAL A 314 31.41 -6.30 -12.17
N HIS A 315 31.32 -6.95 -13.32
CA HIS A 315 31.02 -8.38 -13.41
C HIS A 315 31.72 -9.00 -14.62
N PRO A 316 32.21 -10.26 -14.56
CA PRO A 316 32.93 -10.90 -15.67
C PRO A 316 32.16 -10.98 -17.00
N LYS A 317 30.82 -11.02 -16.93
CA LYS A 317 29.93 -11.00 -18.13
C LYS A 317 29.74 -9.60 -18.73
N LEU A 318 30.08 -8.54 -18.01
CA LEU A 318 29.98 -7.18 -18.53
C LEU A 318 31.27 -6.82 -19.27
N LYS A 319 31.14 -6.27 -20.48
CA LYS A 319 32.29 -5.74 -21.23
C LYS A 319 32.91 -4.54 -20.53
N GLU A 320 32.09 -3.73 -19.85
CA GLU A 320 32.50 -2.54 -19.12
C GLU A 320 31.72 -2.42 -17.80
N PRO A 321 32.30 -1.85 -16.74
CA PRO A 321 31.59 -1.58 -15.49
C PRO A 321 30.34 -0.72 -15.72
N ARG A 322 29.23 -1.05 -15.05
CA ARG A 322 28.06 -0.17 -15.02
C ARG A 322 28.23 0.85 -13.90
N LYS A 323 28.12 2.14 -14.22
CA LYS A 323 28.29 3.24 -13.26
C LYS A 323 26.97 3.94 -13.00
N PHE A 324 26.66 4.21 -11.74
CA PHE A 324 25.45 4.91 -11.31
C PHE A 324 25.82 6.07 -10.39
N ALA A 325 25.43 7.29 -10.75
CA ALA A 325 25.52 8.44 -9.86
C ALA A 325 24.17 8.64 -9.17
N LEU A 326 24.17 8.70 -7.84
CA LEU A 326 22.97 8.81 -7.02
C LEU A 326 23.09 10.00 -6.06
N ASP A 327 22.11 10.89 -6.05
CA ASP A 327 22.00 11.91 -5.01
C ASP A 327 21.09 11.39 -3.90
N LEU A 328 21.69 10.93 -2.80
CA LEU A 328 20.96 10.40 -1.65
C LEU A 328 20.32 11.55 -0.85
N LEU A 329 18.99 11.56 -0.81
CA LEU A 329 18.19 12.54 -0.09
C LEU A 329 17.83 12.02 1.31
N PRO A 330 17.78 12.90 2.35
CA PRO A 330 17.36 12.51 3.69
C PRO A 330 15.98 11.84 3.77
N GLY A 331 15.88 10.71 4.46
CA GLY A 331 14.64 9.98 4.73
C GLY A 331 14.08 9.13 3.57
N ALA A 332 14.84 8.90 2.50
CA ALA A 332 14.44 8.03 1.39
C ALA A 332 15.09 6.64 1.49
N ASN A 333 14.32 5.59 1.19
CA ASN A 333 14.84 4.24 0.98
C ASN A 333 15.20 4.07 -0.50
N TYR A 334 16.32 3.39 -0.76
CA TYR A 334 16.82 3.15 -2.11
C TYR A 334 17.13 1.65 -2.30
N SER A 335 16.57 1.04 -3.34
CA SER A 335 16.79 -0.38 -3.66
C SER A 335 17.41 -0.53 -5.05
N LEU A 336 18.72 -0.79 -5.15
CA LEU A 336 19.39 -0.94 -6.44
C LEU A 336 19.21 -2.36 -7.00
N PHE A 337 18.65 -2.44 -8.21
CA PHE A 337 18.47 -3.70 -8.92
C PHE A 337 19.41 -3.83 -10.12
N LEU A 338 20.23 -4.88 -10.13
CA LEU A 338 21.20 -5.16 -11.19
C LEU A 338 20.97 -6.56 -11.78
N ASN A 339 20.08 -6.65 -12.77
CA ASN A 339 19.91 -7.88 -13.54
C ASN A 339 20.74 -7.86 -14.81
N LEU A 340 21.77 -8.69 -14.86
CA LEU A 340 22.64 -8.82 -16.03
C LEU A 340 21.96 -9.48 -17.23
N ASP A 341 20.93 -10.28 -16.99
CA ASP A 341 20.22 -10.96 -18.06
C ASP A 341 19.11 -10.06 -18.63
N SER A 342 18.76 -8.97 -17.94
CA SER A 342 17.81 -7.98 -18.47
C SER A 342 18.43 -7.21 -19.65
N PRO A 343 17.73 -7.10 -20.80
CA PRO A 343 18.16 -6.26 -21.91
C PRO A 343 18.00 -4.75 -21.60
N LEU A 344 17.42 -4.40 -20.45
CA LEU A 344 17.12 -3.04 -20.05
C LEU A 344 18.22 -2.47 -19.17
N THR A 345 18.54 -1.21 -19.38
CA THR A 345 19.36 -0.40 -18.48
C THR A 345 18.47 0.28 -17.45
N GLY A 346 18.78 0.12 -16.17
CA GLY A 346 18.09 0.79 -15.07
C GLY A 346 18.78 2.10 -14.68
N GLU A 347 17.99 3.16 -14.50
CA GLU A 347 18.40 4.45 -13.96
C GLU A 347 17.48 4.80 -12.79
N LEU A 348 18.03 5.30 -11.70
CA LEU A 348 17.21 5.79 -10.60
C LEU A 348 16.59 7.12 -10.97
N THR A 349 15.29 7.31 -10.72
CA THR A 349 14.63 8.61 -10.88
C THR A 349 14.55 9.37 -9.55
N ASN A 350 14.39 10.69 -9.60
CA ASN A 350 14.08 11.50 -8.41
C ASN A 350 12.59 11.46 -8.01
N LEU A 351 11.76 10.64 -8.67
CA LEU A 351 10.40 10.37 -8.20
C LEU A 351 10.51 9.57 -6.91
N ARG A 352 9.91 10.12 -5.85
CA ARG A 352 9.72 9.36 -4.61
C ARG A 352 8.80 8.17 -4.86
N GLY A 353 9.01 7.11 -4.08
CA GLY A 353 8.18 5.91 -4.13
C GLY A 353 6.69 6.20 -4.18
N PHE A 354 6.00 5.42 -4.99
CA PHE A 354 4.56 5.41 -5.04
C PHE A 354 4.07 4.46 -3.94
N GLN A 355 3.51 5.00 -2.85
CA GLN A 355 2.78 4.17 -1.89
C GLN A 355 1.45 3.72 -2.49
N ALA A 356 1.54 2.81 -3.44
CA ALA A 356 0.42 2.20 -4.10
C ALA A 356 -0.03 0.97 -3.32
N THR A 357 -1.11 1.11 -2.52
CA THR A 357 -1.70 -0.06 -1.85
C THR A 357 -2.37 -1.02 -2.86
N TYR A 358 -2.70 -0.58 -4.08
CA TYR A 358 -3.50 -1.34 -5.04
C TYR A 358 -2.99 -1.20 -6.50
N GLY A 359 -1.99 -2.00 -6.88
CA GLY A 359 -1.63 -2.25 -8.30
C GLY A 359 -0.77 -1.17 -8.99
N PRO A 360 -0.53 -1.32 -10.31
CA PRO A 360 0.24 -0.36 -11.10
C PRO A 360 -0.43 1.01 -11.02
N SER A 361 0.29 1.95 -10.42
CA SER A 361 -0.27 3.23 -10.01
C SER A 361 0.23 4.39 -10.83
N ALA A 362 1.01 4.14 -11.88
CA ALA A 362 1.57 5.17 -12.71
C ALA A 362 1.30 4.93 -14.21
N ASN A 363 1.33 5.99 -15.00
CA ASN A 363 1.37 5.91 -16.45
C ASN A 363 2.19 7.09 -16.98
N VAL A 364 2.96 6.88 -18.06
CA VAL A 364 3.86 7.88 -18.63
C VAL A 364 3.57 8.06 -20.12
N VAL A 365 3.52 9.31 -20.57
CA VAL A 365 3.40 9.67 -22.00
C VAL A 365 4.42 10.73 -22.38
N THR A 366 4.75 10.81 -23.67
CA THR A 366 5.51 11.93 -24.24
C THR A 366 4.55 12.99 -24.77
N MET A 367 4.67 14.20 -24.25
CA MET A 367 3.92 15.38 -24.67
C MET A 367 4.42 15.91 -26.03
N ARG A 368 3.63 16.78 -26.66
CA ARG A 368 3.95 17.35 -27.98
C ARG A 368 5.25 18.16 -28.01
N ASP A 369 5.64 18.73 -26.88
CA ASP A 369 6.90 19.48 -26.73
C ASP A 369 8.12 18.58 -26.46
N GLY A 370 7.95 17.26 -26.50
CA GLY A 370 9.00 16.26 -26.30
C GLY A 370 9.25 15.91 -24.83
N ARG A 371 8.65 16.65 -23.88
CA ARG A 371 8.76 16.34 -22.46
C ARG A 371 7.89 15.14 -22.10
N SER A 372 8.27 14.41 -21.07
CA SER A 372 7.49 13.30 -20.52
C SER A 372 6.58 13.79 -19.41
N LEU A 373 5.37 13.23 -19.32
CA LEU A 373 4.42 13.44 -18.24
C LEU A 373 4.13 12.09 -17.58
N VAL A 374 4.28 12.01 -16.26
CA VAL A 374 3.83 10.88 -15.45
C VAL A 374 2.64 11.31 -14.62
N ALA A 375 1.64 10.43 -14.53
CA ALA A 375 0.54 10.54 -13.58
C ALA A 375 0.57 9.35 -12.63
N TRP A 376 0.27 9.57 -11.35
CA TRP A 376 0.10 8.48 -10.39
C TRP A 376 -0.91 8.82 -9.29
N CYS A 377 -1.30 7.81 -8.51
CA CYS A 377 -2.19 7.99 -7.36
C CYS A 377 -1.44 7.83 -6.04
N ASP A 378 -1.48 8.86 -5.18
CA ASP A 378 -0.88 8.89 -3.84
C ASP A 378 -1.68 9.84 -2.94
N GLY A 379 -2.72 9.30 -2.29
CA GLY A 379 -3.74 10.09 -1.58
C GLY A 379 -4.63 10.96 -2.50
N GLY A 380 -4.40 10.92 -3.81
CA GLY A 380 -5.02 11.75 -4.83
C GLY A 380 -4.30 11.58 -6.17
N LEU A 381 -4.81 12.19 -7.23
CA LEU A 381 -4.18 12.13 -8.56
C LEU A 381 -3.06 13.18 -8.64
N ARG A 382 -1.84 12.75 -8.97
CA ARG A 382 -0.64 13.58 -9.02
C ARG A 382 0.05 13.50 -10.37
N PHE A 383 0.80 14.54 -10.70
CA PHE A 383 1.53 14.66 -11.95
C PHE A 383 2.94 15.18 -11.74
N SER A 384 3.84 14.80 -12.63
CA SER A 384 5.14 15.43 -12.79
C SER A 384 5.61 15.34 -14.24
N THR A 385 6.42 16.31 -14.65
CA THR A 385 7.04 16.36 -15.98
C THR A 385 8.54 16.12 -15.90
N SER A 386 9.13 15.59 -16.96
CA SER A 386 10.58 15.33 -17.06
C SER A 386 11.07 15.46 -18.50
N ASP A 387 12.28 16.00 -18.68
CA ASP A 387 12.93 16.10 -19.99
C ASP A 387 13.74 14.83 -20.36
N ASP A 388 14.15 14.04 -19.36
CA ASP A 388 15.10 12.93 -19.48
C ASP A 388 14.58 11.59 -18.91
N LEU A 389 13.36 11.59 -18.37
CA LEU A 389 12.69 10.50 -17.63
C LEU A 389 13.38 10.12 -16.30
N VAL A 390 14.36 10.90 -15.85
CA VAL A 390 15.17 10.67 -14.64
C VAL A 390 14.92 11.77 -13.63
N THR A 391 14.97 13.02 -14.10
CA THR A 391 14.77 14.24 -13.33
C THR A 391 13.36 14.75 -13.59
N TRP A 392 12.53 14.59 -12.58
CA TRP A 392 11.13 14.98 -12.57
C TRP A 392 10.95 16.29 -11.80
N SER A 393 10.06 17.13 -12.30
CA SER A 393 9.65 18.38 -11.68
C SER A 393 8.98 18.18 -10.32
N LYS A 394 8.75 19.27 -9.59
CA LYS A 394 7.93 19.23 -8.37
C LYS A 394 6.54 18.65 -8.71
N GLN A 395 6.09 17.71 -7.89
CA GLN A 395 4.80 17.06 -8.05
C GLN A 395 3.67 18.10 -7.93
N THR A 396 2.68 17.99 -8.80
CA THR A 396 1.46 18.80 -8.75
C THR A 396 0.28 17.88 -8.49
N ALA A 397 -0.50 18.14 -7.46
CA ALA A 397 -1.73 17.41 -7.19
C ALA A 397 -2.87 17.99 -8.03
N MET A 398 -3.84 17.15 -8.40
CA MET A 398 -5.09 17.62 -9.00
C MET A 398 -5.85 18.46 -7.94
N PRO A 399 -6.25 19.72 -8.23
CA PRO A 399 -6.83 20.63 -7.23
C PRO A 399 -8.00 20.02 -6.44
N ASP A 400 -8.90 19.31 -7.13
CA ASP A 400 -10.08 18.70 -6.50
C ASP A 400 -9.73 17.43 -5.68
N SER A 401 -8.53 16.87 -5.86
CA SER A 401 -8.09 15.68 -5.13
C SER A 401 -7.50 15.99 -3.75
N GLU A 402 -7.03 17.22 -3.52
CA GLU A 402 -6.47 17.64 -2.21
C GLU A 402 -7.56 17.85 -1.15
N LEU A 403 -8.83 17.95 -1.54
CA LEU A 403 -9.93 18.27 -0.64
C LEU A 403 -10.26 17.15 0.36
N PHE A 404 -9.77 15.92 0.16
CA PHE A 404 -10.07 14.82 1.07
C PHE A 404 -8.80 14.07 1.49
N ASN A 405 -8.64 14.00 2.81
CA ASN A 405 -7.47 13.50 3.51
C ASN A 405 -7.07 12.08 3.07
N GLU A 406 -5.77 11.91 2.80
CA GLU A 406 -4.85 10.76 2.61
C GLU A 406 -5.34 9.31 2.32
N ASN A 407 -6.61 8.97 2.48
CA ASN A 407 -7.11 7.59 2.42
C ASN A 407 -8.00 7.35 1.18
N TYR A 408 -7.37 6.91 0.08
CA TYR A 408 -7.96 6.09 -0.99
C TYR A 408 -8.98 6.68 -1.96
N ASN A 409 -8.60 7.71 -2.70
CA ASN A 409 -9.57 8.43 -3.53
C ASN A 409 -9.37 8.41 -5.05
N CYS A 410 -8.19 8.02 -5.54
CA CYS A 410 -7.94 7.83 -6.97
C CYS A 410 -7.19 6.51 -7.23
N LEU A 411 -7.49 5.81 -8.33
CA LEU A 411 -6.80 4.58 -8.73
C LEU A 411 -6.53 4.51 -10.24
N CYS A 412 -5.49 3.76 -10.60
CA CYS A 412 -5.12 3.34 -11.96
C CYS A 412 -5.20 4.46 -13.01
N PRO A 413 -4.44 5.55 -12.87
CA PRO A 413 -4.46 6.62 -13.85
C PRO A 413 -3.84 6.14 -15.16
N THR A 414 -4.48 6.50 -16.27
CA THR A 414 -4.00 6.23 -17.63
C THR A 414 -3.90 7.55 -18.38
N LEU A 415 -2.70 7.86 -18.88
CA LEU A 415 -2.47 9.01 -19.74
C LEU A 415 -2.56 8.62 -21.21
N TYR A 416 -2.98 9.56 -22.04
CA TYR A 416 -2.99 9.43 -23.49
C TYR A 416 -2.79 10.81 -24.12
N VAL A 417 -2.01 10.89 -25.18
CA VAL A 417 -1.81 12.13 -25.94
C VAL A 417 -2.51 11.94 -27.28
N ALA A 418 -3.60 12.67 -27.49
CA ALA A 418 -4.36 12.64 -28.72
C ALA A 418 -3.56 13.26 -29.88
N LYS A 419 -4.01 13.00 -31.12
CA LYS A 419 -3.34 13.45 -32.35
C LYS A 419 -3.20 14.97 -32.46
N ASP A 420 -4.11 15.72 -31.85
CA ASP A 420 -4.06 17.19 -31.77
C ASP A 420 -3.04 17.71 -30.73
N GLY A 421 -2.48 16.82 -29.92
CA GLY A 421 -1.58 17.11 -28.82
C GLY A 421 -2.28 17.28 -27.46
N THR A 422 -3.61 17.16 -27.41
CA THR A 422 -4.36 17.22 -26.15
C THR A 422 -4.01 16.01 -25.29
N ILE A 423 -3.64 16.26 -24.04
CA ILE A 423 -3.35 15.23 -23.05
C ILE A 423 -4.66 14.86 -22.36
N TRP A 424 -4.90 13.57 -22.22
CA TRP A 424 -6.06 13.01 -21.54
C TRP A 424 -5.59 12.16 -20.36
N VAL A 425 -6.33 12.23 -19.26
CA VAL A 425 -6.16 11.33 -18.12
C VAL A 425 -7.49 10.66 -17.79
N ALA A 426 -7.49 9.35 -17.78
CA ALA A 426 -8.57 8.52 -17.24
C ALA A 426 -8.16 7.99 -15.88
N TYR A 427 -9.05 8.06 -14.89
CA TYR A 427 -8.74 7.59 -13.52
C TYR A 427 -10.02 7.20 -12.78
N TYR A 428 -9.90 6.28 -11.85
CA TYR A 428 -11.00 5.91 -10.96
C TYR A 428 -11.06 6.85 -9.77
N SER A 429 -12.25 7.26 -9.34
CA SER A 429 -12.45 7.95 -8.07
C SER A 429 -13.78 7.58 -7.42
N ASN A 430 -13.82 7.57 -6.09
CA ASN A 430 -15.02 7.41 -5.26
C ASN A 430 -15.44 8.73 -4.58
N GLN A 431 -14.70 9.83 -4.77
CA GLN A 431 -14.96 11.11 -4.09
C GLN A 431 -16.06 11.95 -4.72
N LEU A 432 -16.20 11.89 -6.04
CA LEU A 432 -16.92 12.92 -6.81
C LEU A 432 -18.44 12.68 -6.89
N ASP A 433 -18.96 11.70 -6.14
CA ASP A 433 -20.40 11.46 -6.03
C ASP A 433 -20.95 12.00 -4.72
N VAL A 434 -20.89 13.33 -4.56
CA VAL A 434 -21.43 14.03 -3.38
C VAL A 434 -22.93 13.82 -3.23
N ASP A 435 -23.61 13.44 -4.32
CA ASP A 435 -25.05 13.25 -4.40
C ASP A 435 -25.51 11.84 -3.99
N GLN A 436 -24.60 10.86 -3.86
CA GLN A 436 -24.93 9.53 -3.34
C GLN A 436 -24.13 9.25 -2.08
N LEU A 437 -24.79 9.35 -0.92
CA LEU A 437 -24.27 9.07 0.42
C LEU A 437 -23.81 7.60 0.66
N ASN A 438 -23.72 6.79 -0.39
CA ASN A 438 -23.14 5.46 -0.34
C ASN A 438 -21.65 5.56 -0.65
N SER A 439 -20.81 4.74 0.00
CA SER A 439 -19.43 4.45 -0.41
C SER A 439 -19.38 3.66 -1.75
N GLY A 440 -20.28 4.01 -2.67
CA GLY A 440 -20.76 3.22 -3.78
C GLY A 440 -19.82 3.26 -4.96
N GLY A 441 -18.80 2.41 -4.91
CA GLY A 441 -17.99 2.04 -6.06
C GLY A 441 -17.06 3.13 -6.59
N TYR A 442 -16.00 2.71 -7.25
CA TYR A 442 -15.17 3.61 -8.04
C TYR A 442 -15.89 3.93 -9.36
N ARG A 443 -16.00 5.22 -9.69
CA ARG A 443 -16.41 5.70 -11.03
C ARG A 443 -15.19 6.03 -11.85
N LEU A 444 -15.26 5.81 -13.16
CA LEU A 444 -14.23 6.22 -14.08
C LEU A 444 -14.47 7.66 -14.52
N PHE A 445 -13.46 8.50 -14.37
CA PHE A 445 -13.48 9.90 -14.79
C PHE A 445 -12.48 10.12 -15.91
N LEU A 446 -12.79 11.11 -16.75
CA LEU A 446 -11.93 11.59 -17.80
C LEU A 446 -11.71 13.09 -17.66
N ARG A 447 -10.47 13.54 -17.85
CA ARG A 447 -10.08 14.95 -17.94
C ARG A 447 -9.10 15.14 -19.09
N SER A 448 -9.01 16.39 -19.56
CA SER A 448 -8.09 16.82 -20.60
C SER A 448 -7.23 17.99 -20.13
N SER A 449 -6.06 18.13 -20.72
CA SER A 449 -5.11 19.21 -20.50
C SER A 449 -4.37 19.53 -21.79
N LYS A 450 -3.98 20.78 -21.98
CA LYS A 450 -3.12 21.19 -23.10
C LYS A 450 -1.63 21.10 -22.75
N ASP A 451 -1.28 21.16 -21.46
CA ASP A 451 0.10 21.35 -20.99
C ASP A 451 0.50 20.43 -19.83
N GLY A 452 -0.42 19.56 -19.38
CA GLY A 452 -0.26 18.66 -18.24
C GLY A 452 -0.33 19.36 -16.87
N ARG A 453 -0.69 20.65 -16.82
CA ARG A 453 -0.78 21.46 -15.60
C ARG A 453 -2.20 21.91 -15.31
N GLU A 454 -2.87 22.46 -16.31
CA GLU A 454 -4.27 22.88 -16.20
C GLU A 454 -5.18 21.79 -16.75
N TRP A 455 -6.09 21.30 -15.91
CA TRP A 455 -6.99 20.21 -16.25
C TRP A 455 -8.44 20.68 -16.34
N SER A 456 -9.17 20.17 -17.34
CA SER A 456 -10.62 20.37 -17.44
C SER A 456 -11.36 19.73 -16.25
N ALA A 457 -12.64 20.10 -16.09
CA ALA A 457 -13.51 19.51 -15.09
C ALA A 457 -13.62 17.98 -15.27
N ALA A 458 -13.73 17.24 -14.16
CA ALA A 458 -13.93 15.80 -14.21
C ALA A 458 -15.23 15.44 -14.95
N ARG A 459 -15.12 14.59 -15.96
CA ARG A 459 -16.28 14.05 -16.68
C ARG A 459 -16.46 12.57 -16.33
N PRO A 460 -17.56 12.17 -15.66
CA PRO A 460 -17.80 10.76 -15.37
C PRO A 460 -18.11 9.99 -16.66
N LEU A 461 -17.65 8.75 -16.72
CA LEU A 461 -17.94 7.81 -17.80
C LEU A 461 -18.88 6.71 -17.29
N LYS A 462 -19.84 6.30 -18.13
CA LYS A 462 -20.76 5.21 -17.81
C LYS A 462 -20.11 3.87 -18.16
N LEU A 463 -19.82 3.07 -17.13
CA LEU A 463 -19.36 1.69 -17.29
C LEU A 463 -20.57 0.76 -17.32
N ALA A 464 -20.59 -0.20 -18.25
CA ALA A 464 -21.61 -1.24 -18.26
C ALA A 464 -21.39 -2.28 -17.15
N LEU A 465 -20.13 -2.54 -16.78
CA LEU A 465 -19.77 -3.36 -15.63
C LEU A 465 -18.92 -2.56 -14.64
N SER A 466 -19.51 -2.06 -13.56
CA SER A 466 -18.73 -1.59 -12.41
C SER A 466 -18.36 -2.78 -11.52
N GLY A 467 -17.08 -2.94 -11.17
CA GLY A 467 -16.68 -3.99 -10.25
C GLY A 467 -15.37 -3.68 -9.54
N TRP A 468 -15.25 -4.15 -8.30
CA TRP A 468 -14.01 -4.09 -7.53
C TRP A 468 -13.20 -5.38 -7.70
N PRO A 469 -11.86 -5.32 -7.74
CA PRO A 469 -11.05 -4.12 -7.89
C PRO A 469 -11.22 -3.50 -9.29
N PRO A 470 -11.07 -2.16 -9.42
CA PRO A 470 -10.98 -1.55 -10.74
C PRO A 470 -9.76 -2.13 -11.46
N GLY A 471 -9.95 -2.59 -12.69
CA GLY A 471 -8.85 -2.98 -13.57
C GLY A 471 -8.26 -1.78 -14.30
N ASN A 472 -7.10 -1.96 -14.91
CA ASN A 472 -6.44 -0.96 -15.74
C ASN A 472 -7.35 -0.55 -16.91
N VAL A 473 -7.19 0.70 -17.30
CA VAL A 473 -7.79 1.28 -18.50
C VAL A 473 -6.66 1.51 -19.51
N GLN A 474 -6.93 1.33 -20.79
CA GLN A 474 -6.02 1.73 -21.84
C GLN A 474 -6.74 2.65 -22.83
N LEU A 475 -6.12 3.75 -23.19
CA LEU A 475 -6.52 4.54 -24.36
C LEU A 475 -5.49 4.34 -25.46
N LEU A 476 -5.96 4.18 -26.70
CA LEU A 476 -5.12 4.01 -27.87
C LEU A 476 -5.80 4.53 -29.13
N ASP A 477 -4.98 4.80 -30.15
CA ASP A 477 -5.49 4.93 -31.51
C ASP A 477 -5.88 3.56 -32.04
N GLY A 478 -7.14 3.41 -32.42
CA GLY A 478 -7.71 2.21 -33.00
C GLY A 478 -7.44 2.07 -34.51
N PRO A 479 -7.75 0.90 -35.08
CA PRO A 479 -7.49 0.59 -36.49
C PRO A 479 -8.32 1.42 -37.48
N ASP A 480 -9.40 2.03 -37.02
CA ASP A 480 -10.34 2.85 -37.78
C ASP A 480 -10.09 4.36 -37.64
N ASN A 481 -8.87 4.73 -37.24
CA ASN A 481 -8.46 6.11 -36.94
C ASN A 481 -9.24 6.75 -35.78
N LYS A 482 -10.06 5.98 -35.05
CA LYS A 482 -10.80 6.40 -33.87
C LYS A 482 -9.99 6.18 -32.60
N THR A 483 -10.34 6.88 -31.54
CA THR A 483 -9.86 6.58 -30.19
C THR A 483 -10.62 5.38 -29.64
N TRP A 484 -9.87 4.40 -29.16
CA TRP A 484 -10.39 3.28 -28.40
C TRP A 484 -10.04 3.46 -26.93
N MET A 485 -10.97 3.15 -26.05
CA MET A 485 -10.76 3.10 -24.61
C MET A 485 -11.22 1.75 -24.08
N LEU A 486 -10.27 0.96 -23.58
CA LEU A 486 -10.46 -0.40 -23.13
C LEU A 486 -10.55 -0.44 -21.60
N TYR A 487 -11.50 -1.24 -21.12
CA TYR A 487 -11.66 -1.55 -19.71
C TYR A 487 -12.23 -2.96 -19.56
N ARG A 488 -11.49 -3.86 -18.90
CA ARG A 488 -11.81 -5.30 -18.86
C ARG A 488 -12.07 -5.81 -20.29
N MET A 489 -13.20 -6.48 -20.53
CA MET A 489 -13.63 -6.89 -21.88
C MET A 489 -14.65 -5.92 -22.48
N GLN A 490 -14.52 -4.65 -22.17
CA GLN A 490 -15.37 -3.58 -22.69
C GLN A 490 -14.51 -2.55 -23.43
N CYS A 491 -15.10 -1.92 -24.46
CA CYS A 491 -14.49 -0.89 -25.27
C CYS A 491 -15.48 0.25 -25.52
N ALA A 492 -14.99 1.48 -25.42
CA ALA A 492 -15.64 2.63 -26.01
C ALA A 492 -14.84 3.09 -27.22
N VAL A 493 -15.53 3.38 -28.32
CA VAL A 493 -14.92 3.82 -29.59
C VAL A 493 -15.53 5.15 -29.99
N ALA A 494 -14.70 6.14 -30.27
CA ALA A 494 -15.12 7.51 -30.56
C ALA A 494 -14.09 8.26 -31.43
N ASP A 495 -14.49 9.32 -32.11
CA ASP A 495 -13.56 10.08 -32.97
C ASP A 495 -12.49 10.83 -32.14
N SER A 496 -12.82 11.19 -30.89
CA SER A 496 -11.88 11.68 -29.90
C SER A 496 -12.22 11.17 -28.49
N PRO A 497 -11.31 11.26 -27.51
CA PRO A 497 -11.64 10.92 -26.12
C PRO A 497 -12.75 11.80 -25.52
N ALA A 498 -12.99 13.01 -26.05
CA ALA A 498 -14.06 13.88 -25.59
C ALA A 498 -15.45 13.27 -25.82
N ASP A 499 -15.59 12.48 -26.89
CA ASP A 499 -16.86 11.92 -27.37
C ASP A 499 -17.16 10.54 -26.78
N ILE A 500 -16.27 10.00 -25.94
CA ILE A 500 -16.47 8.73 -25.23
C ILE A 500 -17.55 8.90 -24.16
N VAL A 501 -18.67 8.19 -24.29
CA VAL A 501 -19.81 8.29 -23.35
C VAL A 501 -20.13 6.97 -22.65
N GLU A 502 -20.00 5.83 -23.33
CA GLU A 502 -20.43 4.52 -22.84
C GLU A 502 -19.52 3.42 -23.34
N PHE A 503 -19.28 2.42 -22.49
CA PHE A 503 -18.54 1.21 -22.83
C PHE A 503 -19.49 0.12 -23.30
N LYS A 504 -19.09 -0.60 -24.36
CA LYS A 504 -19.77 -1.78 -24.86
C LYS A 504 -18.89 -2.99 -24.69
N ASP A 505 -19.50 -4.15 -24.53
CA ASP A 505 -18.77 -5.41 -24.47
C ASP A 505 -18.05 -5.69 -25.79
N LEU A 506 -16.80 -6.14 -25.69
CA LEU A 506 -16.06 -6.68 -26.82
C LEU A 506 -16.65 -8.03 -27.23
N GLU A 507 -16.74 -8.24 -28.54
CA GLU A 507 -17.20 -9.46 -29.20
C GLU A 507 -16.13 -10.56 -29.23
N VAL A 508 -15.28 -10.63 -28.19
CA VAL A 508 -14.37 -11.76 -27.99
C VAL A 508 -15.20 -12.97 -27.54
N PRO A 509 -15.05 -14.16 -28.15
CA PRO A 509 -15.82 -15.34 -27.81
C PRO A 509 -15.36 -15.89 -26.43
N LEU A 510 -15.95 -15.34 -25.37
CA LEU A 510 -15.68 -15.69 -23.97
C LEU A 510 -16.93 -16.25 -23.32
N THR A 511 -16.76 -17.20 -22.41
CA THR A 511 -17.82 -17.58 -21.47
C THR A 511 -18.11 -16.44 -20.49
N SER A 512 -19.29 -16.46 -19.86
CA SER A 512 -19.65 -15.47 -18.84
C SER A 512 -18.66 -15.43 -17.67
N GLU A 513 -18.14 -16.59 -17.27
CA GLU A 513 -17.11 -16.72 -16.22
C GLU A 513 -15.78 -16.11 -16.65
N GLN A 514 -15.31 -16.41 -17.86
CA GLN A 514 -14.08 -15.80 -18.39
C GLN A 514 -14.19 -14.28 -18.44
N ARG A 515 -15.37 -13.77 -18.82
CA ARG A 515 -15.66 -12.34 -18.91
C ARG A 515 -15.72 -11.64 -17.55
N SER A 516 -16.37 -12.24 -16.55
CA SER A 516 -16.44 -11.65 -15.20
C SER A 516 -15.07 -11.54 -14.53
N HIS A 517 -14.12 -12.35 -14.98
CA HIS A 517 -12.79 -12.45 -14.42
C HIS A 517 -11.67 -11.80 -15.24
N ALA A 518 -11.97 -11.34 -16.45
CA ALA A 518 -11.01 -10.64 -17.30
C ALA A 518 -10.71 -9.22 -16.78
N ARG A 519 -9.42 -8.90 -16.64
CA ARG A 519 -8.91 -7.63 -16.12
C ARG A 519 -7.67 -7.17 -16.89
N ASN A 520 -7.34 -5.91 -16.71
CA ASN A 520 -6.13 -5.27 -17.22
C ASN A 520 -5.90 -5.55 -18.72
N PRO A 521 -6.88 -5.25 -19.59
CA PRO A 521 -6.70 -5.41 -21.01
C PRO A 521 -5.58 -4.50 -21.50
N GLN A 522 -4.79 -5.00 -22.43
CA GLN A 522 -3.88 -4.21 -23.23
C GLN A 522 -4.00 -4.65 -24.68
N ALA A 523 -4.21 -3.70 -25.56
CA ALA A 523 -4.25 -3.85 -26.99
C ALA A 523 -3.08 -3.14 -27.66
N THR A 524 -2.63 -3.70 -28.77
CA THR A 524 -1.69 -3.08 -29.69
C THR A 524 -2.10 -3.36 -31.13
N LEU A 525 -1.67 -2.50 -32.05
CA LEU A 525 -1.87 -2.68 -33.48
C LEU A 525 -0.61 -3.22 -34.13
N ASP A 526 -0.76 -4.14 -35.08
CA ASP A 526 0.34 -4.51 -35.95
C ASP A 526 0.41 -3.64 -37.22
N GLY A 527 1.42 -3.88 -38.06
CA GLY A 527 1.59 -3.14 -39.32
C GLY A 527 0.48 -3.34 -40.35
N ALA A 528 -0.41 -4.31 -40.15
CA ALA A 528 -1.58 -4.55 -40.99
C ALA A 528 -2.87 -3.95 -40.40
N GLY A 529 -2.79 -3.25 -39.26
CA GLY A 529 -3.94 -2.66 -38.57
C GLY A 529 -4.79 -3.69 -37.81
N ARG A 530 -4.29 -4.90 -37.59
CA ARG A 530 -4.99 -5.90 -36.76
C ARG A 530 -4.83 -5.56 -35.29
N VAL A 531 -5.87 -5.80 -34.50
CA VAL A 531 -5.83 -5.55 -33.04
C VAL A 531 -5.37 -6.82 -32.33
N HIS A 532 -4.35 -6.70 -31.51
CA HIS A 532 -3.85 -7.76 -30.66
C HIS A 532 -4.16 -7.43 -29.22
N LEU A 533 -5.02 -8.21 -28.58
CA LEU A 533 -5.50 -7.99 -27.22
C LEU A 533 -4.92 -9.04 -26.28
N VAL A 534 -4.35 -8.62 -25.16
CA VAL A 534 -3.96 -9.45 -24.03
C VAL A 534 -4.67 -8.98 -22.76
N TRP A 535 -4.97 -9.90 -21.85
CA TRP A 535 -5.59 -9.58 -20.56
C TRP A 535 -5.23 -10.65 -19.52
N ASP A 536 -5.40 -10.32 -18.23
CA ASP A 536 -5.33 -11.33 -17.16
C ASP A 536 -6.70 -11.79 -16.71
N HIS A 537 -6.77 -13.00 -16.18
CA HIS A 537 -7.94 -13.58 -15.55
C HIS A 537 -7.70 -13.65 -14.04
N PHE A 538 -8.15 -12.62 -13.31
CA PHE A 538 -7.91 -12.44 -11.88
C PHE A 538 -6.45 -12.61 -11.42
N GLY A 539 -5.49 -12.25 -12.28
CA GLY A 539 -4.06 -12.41 -12.02
C GLY A 539 -3.61 -13.87 -11.96
N GLN A 540 -4.42 -14.81 -12.44
CA GLN A 540 -4.09 -16.24 -12.45
C GLN A 540 -3.49 -16.67 -13.79
N MET A 541 -4.11 -16.24 -14.89
CA MET A 541 -3.74 -16.63 -16.24
C MET A 541 -3.72 -15.43 -17.16
N LEU A 542 -2.87 -15.48 -18.20
CA LEU A 542 -2.88 -14.51 -19.29
C LEU A 542 -3.53 -15.11 -20.52
N TYR A 543 -4.34 -14.31 -21.19
CA TYR A 543 -5.00 -14.68 -22.43
C TYR A 543 -4.66 -13.72 -23.55
N TYR A 544 -4.80 -14.20 -24.78
CA TYR A 544 -4.65 -13.43 -26.00
C TYR A 544 -5.82 -13.69 -26.96
N SER A 545 -6.25 -12.65 -27.67
CA SER A 545 -7.12 -12.77 -28.84
C SER A 545 -6.73 -11.71 -29.86
N ARG A 546 -7.03 -11.96 -31.14
CA ARG A 546 -6.74 -11.04 -32.24
C ARG A 546 -8.02 -10.69 -32.98
N ARG A 547 -8.17 -9.41 -33.31
CA ARG A 547 -9.18 -8.93 -34.25
C ARG A 547 -8.57 -8.83 -35.65
N ASP A 548 -9.18 -9.49 -36.63
CA ASP A 548 -8.79 -9.36 -38.04
C ASP A 548 -9.25 -8.01 -38.64
N ALA A 549 -8.94 -7.80 -39.92
CA ALA A 549 -9.27 -6.56 -40.62
C ALA A 549 -10.77 -6.43 -40.88
N GLU A 550 -11.45 -7.56 -41.03
CA GLU A 550 -12.90 -7.70 -41.21
C GLU A 550 -13.66 -7.43 -39.90
N GLY A 551 -12.95 -7.51 -38.77
CA GLY A 551 -13.41 -7.12 -37.46
C GLY A 551 -13.79 -8.26 -36.53
N HIS A 552 -13.52 -9.51 -36.91
CA HIS A 552 -13.79 -10.69 -36.12
C HIS A 552 -12.67 -10.97 -35.13
N TRP A 553 -13.05 -11.34 -33.91
CA TRP A 553 -12.12 -11.77 -32.88
C TRP A 553 -11.84 -13.28 -32.98
N SER A 554 -10.60 -13.68 -32.79
CA SER A 554 -10.23 -15.09 -32.67
C SER A 554 -10.63 -15.67 -31.31
N GLU A 555 -10.71 -17.00 -31.23
CA GLU A 555 -10.80 -17.70 -29.95
C GLU A 555 -9.62 -17.30 -29.03
N PRO A 556 -9.88 -17.08 -27.72
CA PRO A 556 -8.85 -16.80 -26.74
C PRO A 556 -7.82 -17.93 -26.63
N ILE A 557 -6.54 -17.57 -26.61
CA ILE A 557 -5.41 -18.47 -26.39
C ILE A 557 -4.81 -18.18 -25.02
N GLU A 558 -4.62 -19.20 -24.20
CA GLU A 558 -3.90 -19.09 -22.92
C GLU A 558 -2.38 -18.98 -23.16
N ILE A 559 -1.72 -18.00 -22.53
CA ILE A 559 -0.29 -17.70 -22.73
C ILE A 559 0.60 -18.16 -21.57
N ALA A 560 0.05 -18.24 -20.35
CA ALA A 560 0.81 -18.43 -19.13
C ALA A 560 1.11 -19.91 -18.81
N GLU A 561 2.16 -20.15 -18.03
CA GLU A 561 2.44 -21.47 -17.46
C GLU A 561 1.48 -21.78 -16.32
N LYS A 562 0.92 -23.00 -16.33
CA LYS A 562 0.03 -23.48 -15.26
C LYS A 562 0.67 -23.31 -13.89
N GLY A 563 -0.03 -22.63 -12.99
CA GLY A 563 0.36 -22.47 -11.58
C GLY A 563 1.10 -21.19 -11.24
N GLN A 564 1.41 -20.31 -12.21
CA GLN A 564 2.00 -19.00 -11.92
C GLN A 564 0.98 -17.88 -12.03
N ARG A 565 0.79 -17.13 -10.94
CA ARG A 565 -0.06 -15.93 -10.95
C ARG A 565 0.58 -14.86 -11.83
N SER A 566 -0.07 -14.53 -12.94
CA SER A 566 0.40 -13.52 -13.89
C SER A 566 -0.63 -12.40 -14.09
N SER A 567 -0.20 -11.14 -14.09
CA SER A 567 -1.08 -9.96 -14.21
C SER A 567 -0.44 -8.82 -14.99
N ASN A 568 -1.24 -7.80 -15.32
CA ASN A 568 -0.79 -6.57 -16.00
C ASN A 568 -0.02 -6.82 -17.31
N PRO A 569 -0.55 -7.65 -18.24
CA PRO A 569 0.15 -7.94 -19.48
C PRO A 569 0.28 -6.70 -20.37
N GLN A 570 1.42 -6.58 -21.04
CA GLN A 570 1.74 -5.53 -22.00
C GLN A 570 2.38 -6.19 -23.21
N LEU A 571 1.74 -6.08 -24.36
CA LEU A 571 2.19 -6.67 -25.62
C LEU A 571 2.73 -5.58 -26.56
N ILE A 572 3.95 -5.80 -27.03
CA ILE A 572 4.60 -5.02 -28.08
C ILE A 572 4.80 -5.94 -29.27
N ILE A 573 4.40 -5.49 -30.47
CA ILE A 573 4.55 -6.23 -31.73
C ILE A 573 5.23 -5.34 -32.75
N ARG A 574 6.24 -5.88 -33.44
CA ARG A 574 6.87 -5.23 -34.60
C ARG A 574 7.44 -6.28 -35.55
N ASN A 575 7.09 -6.20 -36.83
CA ASN A 575 7.60 -7.10 -37.87
C ASN A 575 7.50 -8.59 -37.48
N ASP A 576 6.33 -9.02 -37.02
CA ASP A 576 6.05 -10.38 -36.51
C ASP A 576 6.88 -10.83 -35.30
N GLN A 577 7.75 -9.98 -34.75
CA GLN A 577 8.40 -10.20 -33.46
C GLN A 577 7.51 -9.61 -32.36
N LEU A 578 7.55 -10.24 -31.19
CA LEU A 578 6.74 -9.82 -30.06
C LEU A 578 7.48 -9.88 -28.73
N ALA A 579 7.12 -8.96 -27.86
CA ALA A 579 7.55 -8.90 -26.48
C ALA A 579 6.29 -8.78 -25.60
N LEU A 580 6.05 -9.77 -24.74
CA LEU A 580 5.04 -9.73 -23.70
C LEU A 580 5.73 -9.45 -22.38
N ILE A 581 5.33 -8.37 -21.74
CA ILE A 581 5.79 -7.99 -20.41
C ILE A 581 4.63 -8.17 -19.45
N HIS A 582 4.88 -8.80 -18.31
CA HIS A 582 3.84 -9.05 -17.33
C HIS A 582 4.42 -9.16 -15.93
N ASP A 583 3.59 -8.95 -14.93
CA ASP A 583 3.93 -9.31 -13.55
C ASP A 583 3.69 -10.80 -13.35
N SER A 584 4.56 -11.46 -12.60
CA SER A 584 4.32 -12.79 -12.03
C SER A 584 5.00 -12.90 -10.68
N ASN A 585 4.28 -13.40 -9.67
CA ASN A 585 4.80 -13.54 -8.29
C ASN A 585 5.56 -12.27 -7.81
N GLN A 586 4.93 -11.11 -7.97
CA GLN A 586 5.45 -9.77 -7.61
C GLN A 586 6.66 -9.28 -8.43
N SER A 587 7.19 -10.07 -9.36
CA SER A 587 8.30 -9.71 -10.23
C SER A 587 7.82 -9.39 -11.64
N ALA A 588 8.56 -8.58 -12.39
CA ALA A 588 8.28 -8.35 -13.81
C ALA A 588 9.04 -9.35 -14.69
N PHE A 589 8.38 -9.87 -15.72
CA PHE A 589 8.92 -10.81 -16.69
C PHE A 589 8.72 -10.31 -18.12
N LEU A 590 9.65 -10.68 -19.00
CA LEU A 590 9.62 -10.49 -20.44
C LEU A 590 9.59 -11.86 -21.12
N ARG A 591 8.61 -12.10 -21.99
CA ARG A 591 8.60 -13.21 -22.94
C ARG A 591 8.77 -12.66 -24.35
N ARG A 592 9.76 -13.17 -25.06
CA ARG A 592 9.97 -12.87 -26.49
C ARG A 592 9.25 -13.90 -27.33
N GLY A 593 8.98 -13.61 -28.59
CA GLY A 593 8.38 -14.60 -29.47
C GLY A 593 8.17 -14.14 -30.89
N THR A 594 7.34 -14.90 -31.62
CA THR A 594 6.95 -14.58 -33.00
C THR A 594 5.46 -14.79 -33.25
N LEU A 595 4.92 -14.02 -34.17
CA LEU A 595 3.55 -14.11 -34.69
C LEU A 595 3.63 -14.50 -36.18
N ARG A 596 3.61 -15.79 -36.50
CA ARG A 596 3.69 -16.27 -37.89
C ARG A 596 2.38 -16.92 -38.30
N ALA A 597 1.83 -16.49 -39.43
CA ALA A 597 0.54 -16.95 -39.93
C ALA A 597 -0.60 -16.84 -38.87
N GLY A 598 -0.52 -15.84 -37.99
CA GLY A 598 -1.47 -15.64 -36.88
C GLY A 598 -1.29 -16.56 -35.67
N VAL A 599 -0.29 -17.44 -35.68
CA VAL A 599 0.05 -18.28 -34.55
C VAL A 599 1.09 -17.57 -33.69
N LEU A 600 0.75 -17.34 -32.42
CA LEU A 600 1.69 -16.85 -31.42
C LEU A 600 2.57 -17.96 -30.89
N LYS A 601 3.86 -17.70 -30.80
CA LYS A 601 4.81 -18.56 -30.10
C LYS A 601 5.72 -17.73 -29.22
N PHE A 602 5.60 -17.91 -27.90
CA PHE A 602 6.49 -17.30 -26.92
C PHE A 602 7.64 -18.25 -26.57
N GLY A 603 8.82 -17.68 -26.35
CA GLY A 603 9.97 -18.31 -25.72
C GLY A 603 9.87 -18.31 -24.20
N GLN A 604 10.99 -18.65 -23.55
CA GLN A 604 11.07 -18.73 -22.09
C GLN A 604 10.92 -17.34 -21.45
N PRO A 605 10.27 -17.25 -20.26
CA PRO A 605 10.19 -16.00 -19.52
C PRO A 605 11.55 -15.58 -18.98
N LEU A 606 11.91 -14.33 -19.21
CA LEU A 606 13.09 -13.67 -18.67
C LEU A 606 12.64 -12.69 -17.58
N LYS A 607 13.07 -12.90 -16.34
CA LYS A 607 12.82 -11.92 -15.27
C LYS A 607 13.52 -10.61 -15.61
N ILE A 608 12.82 -9.47 -15.55
CA ILE A 608 13.35 -8.14 -15.86
C ILE A 608 13.26 -7.15 -14.68
N ALA A 609 12.46 -7.44 -13.65
CA ALA A 609 12.45 -6.69 -12.39
C ALA A 609 12.26 -7.63 -11.17
N PRO A 610 12.74 -7.25 -9.96
CA PRO A 610 12.64 -8.05 -8.74
C PRO A 610 11.24 -7.99 -8.14
N HIS A 611 11.01 -8.80 -7.11
CA HIS A 611 9.73 -8.86 -6.40
C HIS A 611 9.40 -7.59 -5.61
N THR A 612 10.43 -6.82 -5.25
CA THR A 612 10.34 -5.54 -4.54
C THR A 612 10.07 -4.36 -5.48
N ALA A 613 10.12 -4.58 -6.80
CA ALA A 613 9.88 -3.55 -7.80
C ALA A 613 8.97 -4.05 -8.94
N PRO A 614 7.67 -4.26 -8.64
CA PRO A 614 6.69 -4.60 -9.67
C PRO A 614 6.57 -3.49 -10.72
N LEU A 615 6.01 -3.83 -11.88
CA LEU A 615 5.70 -2.84 -12.91
C LEU A 615 4.70 -1.83 -12.34
N LEU A 616 5.06 -0.55 -12.43
CA LEU A 616 4.17 0.53 -12.03
C LEU A 616 3.29 1.01 -13.17
N SER A 617 3.79 0.87 -14.41
CA SER A 617 3.11 1.36 -15.59
C SER A 617 2.08 0.36 -16.09
N THR A 618 0.90 0.85 -16.47
CA THR A 618 -0.12 0.08 -17.19
C THR A 618 0.20 -0.11 -18.67
N THR A 619 1.13 0.67 -19.23
CA THR A 619 1.52 0.63 -20.64
C THR A 619 2.99 1.02 -20.80
N PRO A 620 3.78 0.35 -21.66
CA PRO A 620 5.16 0.77 -21.91
C PRO A 620 5.16 2.15 -22.56
N LEU A 621 6.04 3.05 -22.12
CA LEU A 621 6.31 4.25 -22.90
C LEU A 621 7.22 3.88 -24.06
N ILE A 622 6.75 4.08 -25.29
CA ILE A 622 7.61 4.02 -26.48
C ILE A 622 8.03 5.44 -26.81
N THR A 623 9.31 5.74 -26.66
CA THR A 623 9.88 7.06 -26.97
C THR A 623 10.05 7.23 -28.48
N THR A 624 10.16 8.48 -28.93
CA THR A 624 10.31 8.82 -30.36
C THR A 624 11.56 8.23 -31.00
N ASP A 625 12.62 7.99 -30.22
CA ASP A 625 13.84 7.31 -30.65
C ASP A 625 13.73 5.77 -30.65
N GLY A 626 12.54 5.21 -30.41
CA GLY A 626 12.28 3.78 -30.46
C GLY A 626 12.83 3.00 -29.27
N ARG A 627 13.05 3.67 -28.13
CA ARG A 627 13.25 2.99 -26.85
C ARG A 627 11.92 2.67 -26.19
N VAL A 628 11.93 1.63 -25.39
CA VAL A 628 10.83 1.28 -24.50
C VAL A 628 11.27 1.58 -23.09
N VAL A 629 10.42 2.29 -22.36
CA VAL A 629 10.68 2.73 -20.99
C VAL A 629 9.57 2.21 -20.08
N PHE A 630 9.99 1.64 -18.95
CA PHE A 630 9.15 1.23 -17.85
C PHE A 630 9.55 1.98 -16.59
N LEU A 631 8.56 2.32 -15.78
CA LEU A 631 8.78 2.66 -14.39
C LEU A 631 8.49 1.43 -13.54
N CYS A 632 9.39 1.08 -12.62
CA CYS A 632 9.21 0.01 -11.64
C CYS A 632 9.63 0.46 -10.24
N GLY A 633 9.10 -0.19 -9.20
CA GLY A 633 9.48 0.05 -7.80
C GLY A 633 8.42 0.71 -6.93
N GLN A 634 8.20 0.20 -5.71
CA GLN A 634 7.24 0.77 -4.76
C GLN A 634 7.85 1.95 -3.98
N ASP A 635 8.97 1.73 -3.29
CA ASP A 635 9.61 2.78 -2.46
C ASP A 635 10.55 3.68 -3.25
N THR A 636 11.10 3.14 -4.33
CA THR A 636 12.13 3.76 -5.15
C THR A 636 11.76 3.57 -6.61
N VAL A 637 11.56 4.65 -7.36
CA VAL A 637 11.12 4.56 -8.75
C VAL A 637 12.33 4.47 -9.68
N TRP A 638 12.43 3.35 -10.38
CA TRP A 638 13.44 3.07 -11.38
C TRP A 638 12.87 3.25 -12.77
N LYS A 639 13.64 3.93 -13.63
CA LYS A 639 13.46 3.94 -15.08
C LYS A 639 14.23 2.75 -15.64
N GLN A 640 13.55 1.78 -16.22
CA GLN A 640 14.18 0.76 -17.05
C GLN A 640 13.95 1.10 -18.52
N ALA A 641 15.02 1.22 -19.29
CA ALA A 641 14.96 1.58 -20.70
C ALA A 641 15.79 0.64 -21.57
N GLY A 642 15.34 0.40 -22.79
CA GLY A 642 16.11 -0.35 -23.80
C GLY A 642 15.54 -0.10 -25.19
N SER A 643 16.28 -0.41 -26.25
CA SER A 643 15.72 -0.29 -27.60
C SER A 643 14.61 -1.33 -27.80
N ILE A 644 13.60 -1.01 -28.61
CA ILE A 644 12.59 -2.00 -29.04
C ILE A 644 13.29 -3.24 -29.59
N GLN A 645 14.37 -3.07 -30.36
CA GLN A 645 15.11 -4.20 -30.92
C GLN A 645 15.73 -5.11 -29.84
N ALA A 646 16.24 -4.55 -28.74
CA ALA A 646 16.77 -5.33 -27.63
C ALA A 646 15.69 -6.13 -26.87
N LEU A 647 14.46 -5.62 -26.86
CA LEU A 647 13.31 -6.36 -26.33
C LEU A 647 12.84 -7.47 -27.27
N LEU A 648 12.92 -7.26 -28.58
CA LEU A 648 12.42 -8.21 -29.59
C LEU A 648 13.44 -9.28 -30.02
N ASN A 649 14.74 -8.99 -29.92
CA ASN A 649 15.78 -9.95 -30.27
C ASN A 649 15.90 -11.05 -29.21
N GLU A 650 15.81 -12.30 -29.65
CA GLU A 650 16.08 -13.50 -28.84
C GLU A 650 17.53 -13.62 -28.41
#